data_AF-A0A6A0ASJ5-F1
#
_entry.id   AF-A0A6A0ASJ5-F1
#
_cell.length_a   1.000
_cell.length_b   1.000
_cell.length_c   1.000
_cell.angle_alpha   90.00
_cell.angle_beta   90.00
_cell.angle_gamma   90.00
#
_symmetry.space_group_name_H-M   'P 1'
#
loop_
_entity.id
_entity.type
_entity.pdbx_description
1 polymer ?
#
loop_
_entity_poly.entity_id
_entity_poly.type
_entity_poly.pdbx_seq_one_letter_code
_entity_poly.pdbx_strand_id
1 'polypeptide(L)'
;MAADRATARSCVDCLGWVVLNQRGACAGCRRWRQHYRERGTCPRCRHERLLNSDGLCRSCLQAIRLLDDAEWALGIDGAPPRDLQLTVGVYHDRADSARQLSRADGAGPRTSEVWNLRLKQQRAGAEQPPAVLEPGVWGQIPLFTIPRTLTADTVRAVAGRPVPGWEKAQTVLEEIAAEQGLSRGNRYRKAALLRLALAVRAAEGTRLMPEVLLRDLPACRNTTRLVLQRAGLLAFEPEALRLLPASRRPPRTVVGRVPRCRSPRSCADCQAWMTSGQYGSRCTPCRHWREKLARGTCARCHRQELPLRKGRCRGCRPYRLLDGAQPATIRYTQLLIDVAVGGSGPSPTIPLDEPSRADLPPAPAHTAAGQEQLFAIRRDWTRLLPRLQGRNTAELVLSGTAARLVEDFSRVLHERQSPSHNSNIRTLSILLYWCGAQAAISERDIHDLARTGPDLKAKTVCQFLRDRGILLQDPDLHRDVDLTWIDTALAALPENLADEVGQWVKVLRSRGRHEGEVRSYDAIRPYLASLQPVLTTWTEAGVLSLREVTRQHVEAAVDGYAGRARRQLALALGSLFRTLKRERVVFRDPAQHLRVGNPTGIPKPVPSDLLASALQQTKTPLGRLVLVLAAVHAVPVHELRTILTCDLDLARGTLVIHRGLRRHTLYLEELTHQIAADWLDYRHRRWPASTNPRLLVS
;
A
#
# COMPACT_ATOMS: atom_id res chain seq x y z
N MET A 1 -31.34 -42.81 -6.70
CA MET A 1 -30.38 -41.90 -7.38
C MET A 1 -30.30 -40.60 -6.60
N ALA A 2 -29.22 -40.38 -5.84
CA ALA A 2 -29.06 -39.17 -5.05
C ALA A 2 -28.95 -37.95 -5.98
N ALA A 3 -29.84 -36.96 -5.83
CA ALA A 3 -29.75 -35.71 -6.58
C ALA A 3 -28.40 -35.05 -6.26
N ASP A 4 -27.53 -34.97 -7.27
CA ASP A 4 -26.17 -34.44 -7.20
C ASP A 4 -26.15 -33.04 -6.55
N ARG A 5 -25.51 -32.92 -5.39
CA ARG A 5 -25.36 -31.63 -4.70
C ARG A 5 -24.34 -30.76 -5.42
N ALA A 6 -24.81 -29.66 -5.97
CA ALA A 6 -23.95 -28.62 -6.55
C ALA A 6 -23.15 -27.92 -5.43
N THR A 7 -21.82 -27.83 -5.57
CA THR A 7 -20.93 -27.26 -4.55
C THR A 7 -20.19 -26.03 -5.09
N ALA A 8 -20.02 -25.00 -4.25
CA ALA A 8 -19.26 -23.81 -4.60
C ALA A 8 -17.76 -24.11 -4.52
N ARG A 9 -17.06 -24.04 -5.64
CA ARG A 9 -15.62 -24.32 -5.75
C ARG A 9 -15.01 -23.66 -6.99
N SER A 10 -13.69 -23.54 -7.01
CA SER A 10 -12.99 -22.93 -8.15
C SER A 10 -13.02 -23.84 -9.37
N CYS A 11 -13.29 -23.26 -10.54
CA CYS A 11 -13.18 -23.96 -11.82
C CYS A 11 -11.71 -24.27 -12.12
N VAL A 12 -11.38 -25.52 -12.46
CA VAL A 12 -9.99 -25.93 -12.75
C VAL A 12 -9.37 -25.18 -13.94
N ASP A 13 -10.18 -24.71 -14.89
CA ASP A 13 -9.69 -24.05 -16.10
C ASP A 13 -9.57 -22.54 -15.97
N CYS A 14 -10.57 -21.85 -15.42
CA CYS A 14 -10.54 -20.38 -15.33
C CYS A 14 -10.29 -19.85 -13.92
N LEU A 15 -10.23 -20.73 -12.91
CA LEU A 15 -10.15 -20.40 -11.48
C LEU A 15 -11.25 -19.48 -10.96
N GLY A 16 -12.29 -19.23 -11.76
CA GLY A 16 -13.49 -18.53 -11.31
C GLY A 16 -14.20 -19.33 -10.22
N TRP A 17 -14.63 -18.63 -9.17
CA TRP A 17 -15.37 -19.23 -8.08
C TRP A 17 -16.85 -19.32 -8.47
N VAL A 18 -17.33 -20.55 -8.67
CA VAL A 18 -18.67 -20.83 -9.19
C VAL A 18 -19.24 -22.06 -8.51
N VAL A 19 -20.55 -22.24 -8.63
CA VAL A 19 -21.19 -23.49 -8.23
C VAL A 19 -20.99 -24.51 -9.34
N LEU A 20 -20.30 -25.60 -9.03
CA LEU A 20 -19.95 -26.66 -9.98
C LEU A 20 -20.70 -27.94 -9.64
N ASN A 21 -21.18 -28.62 -10.67
CA ASN A 21 -21.54 -30.03 -10.60
C ASN A 21 -20.24 -30.87 -10.68
N GLN A 22 -20.30 -32.19 -10.56
CA GLN A 22 -19.13 -33.06 -10.34
C GLN A 22 -17.91 -32.84 -11.28
N ARG A 23 -18.10 -32.35 -12.51
CA ARG A 23 -17.09 -32.24 -13.59
C ARG A 23 -15.96 -31.18 -13.42
N GLY A 24 -15.84 -30.50 -12.28
CA GLY A 24 -14.70 -29.61 -11.95
C GLY A 24 -14.49 -28.36 -12.84
N ALA A 25 -15.23 -28.21 -13.95
CA ALA A 25 -15.14 -27.08 -14.87
C ALA A 25 -16.49 -26.36 -15.05
N CYS A 26 -16.45 -25.02 -15.15
CA CYS A 26 -17.63 -24.20 -15.37
C CYS A 26 -18.21 -24.40 -16.79
N ALA A 27 -19.51 -24.12 -16.97
CA ALA A 27 -20.20 -24.34 -18.24
C ALA A 27 -19.49 -23.67 -19.43
N GLY A 28 -19.01 -22.43 -19.26
CA GLY A 28 -18.28 -21.75 -20.31
C GLY A 28 -16.90 -22.35 -20.62
N CYS A 29 -16.19 -22.90 -19.63
CA CYS A 29 -14.91 -23.58 -19.87
C CYS A 29 -15.12 -24.95 -20.52
N ARG A 30 -16.23 -25.63 -20.22
CA ARG A 30 -16.62 -26.86 -20.94
C ARG A 30 -16.83 -26.60 -22.43
N ARG A 31 -17.53 -25.52 -22.78
CA ARG A 31 -17.70 -25.11 -24.20
C ARG A 31 -16.38 -24.63 -24.82
N TRP A 32 -15.55 -23.91 -24.05
CA TRP A 32 -14.22 -23.48 -24.50
C TRP A 32 -13.32 -24.66 -24.88
N ARG A 33 -13.31 -25.73 -24.08
CA ARG A 33 -12.59 -26.99 -24.36
C ARG A 33 -13.02 -27.67 -25.67
N GLN A 34 -14.25 -27.46 -26.12
CA GLN A 34 -14.73 -28.05 -27.37
C GLN A 34 -14.12 -27.33 -28.59
N HIS A 35 -13.87 -26.03 -28.48
CA HIS A 35 -13.36 -25.21 -29.59
C HIS A 35 -11.84 -25.05 -29.59
N TYR A 36 -11.20 -25.10 -28.41
CA TYR A 36 -9.77 -24.88 -28.26
C TYR A 36 -9.15 -25.97 -27.39
N ARG A 37 -8.12 -26.64 -27.92
CA ARG A 37 -7.44 -27.78 -27.27
C ARG A 37 -6.00 -27.49 -26.87
N GLU A 38 -5.39 -26.45 -27.44
CA GLU A 38 -4.00 -26.09 -27.18
C GLU A 38 -3.84 -25.45 -25.79
N ARG A 39 -2.94 -26.01 -24.99
CA ARG A 39 -2.50 -25.43 -23.71
C ARG A 39 -1.22 -24.65 -23.93
N GLY A 40 -1.20 -23.42 -23.43
CA GLY A 40 -0.01 -22.57 -23.45
C GLY A 40 -0.08 -21.47 -22.42
N THR A 41 1.03 -20.75 -22.26
CA THR A 41 1.14 -19.63 -21.33
C THR A 41 0.57 -18.36 -21.98
N CYS A 42 -0.55 -17.86 -21.45
CA CYS A 42 -1.17 -16.64 -21.95
C CYS A 42 -0.25 -15.42 -21.71
N PRO A 43 0.10 -14.61 -22.73
CA PRO A 43 1.04 -13.50 -22.58
C PRO A 43 0.49 -12.36 -21.70
N ARG A 44 -0.84 -12.19 -21.65
CA ARG A 44 -1.48 -11.17 -20.81
C ARG A 44 -1.44 -11.54 -19.33
N CYS A 45 -1.93 -12.72 -18.94
CA CYS A 45 -2.03 -13.11 -17.52
C CYS A 45 -0.97 -14.09 -17.04
N ARG A 46 -0.04 -14.50 -17.91
CA ARG A 46 1.07 -15.45 -17.63
C ARG A 46 0.67 -16.81 -17.07
N HIS A 47 -0.58 -17.23 -17.27
CA HIS A 47 -1.06 -18.54 -16.84
C HIS A 47 -1.09 -19.55 -17.97
N GLU A 48 -0.73 -20.79 -17.64
CA GLU A 48 -0.94 -21.95 -18.49
C GLU A 48 -2.43 -22.30 -18.56
N ARG A 49 -3.03 -22.13 -19.75
CA ARG A 49 -4.47 -22.24 -19.99
C ARG A 49 -4.73 -22.72 -21.43
N LEU A 50 -5.99 -23.03 -21.71
CA LEU A 50 -6.46 -23.21 -23.09
C LEU A 50 -6.53 -21.86 -23.80
N LEU A 51 -5.73 -21.69 -24.83
CA LEU A 51 -5.59 -20.44 -25.59
C LEU A 51 -6.49 -20.46 -26.84
N ASN A 52 -6.96 -19.29 -27.27
CA ASN A 52 -7.58 -19.14 -28.58
C ASN A 52 -6.54 -18.89 -29.67
N SER A 53 -7.01 -18.69 -30.91
CA SER A 53 -6.20 -18.29 -32.07
C SER A 53 -5.38 -17.01 -31.88
N ASP A 54 -5.81 -16.07 -31.01
CA ASP A 54 -5.03 -14.86 -30.68
C ASP A 54 -3.95 -15.12 -29.60
N GLY A 55 -3.75 -16.37 -29.16
CA GLY A 55 -2.84 -16.73 -28.08
C GLY A 55 -3.31 -16.31 -26.68
N LEU A 56 -4.60 -15.94 -26.50
CA LEU A 56 -5.13 -15.45 -25.23
C LEU A 56 -6.06 -16.47 -24.56
N CYS A 57 -6.01 -16.52 -23.23
CA CYS A 57 -6.94 -17.35 -22.48
C CYS A 57 -8.35 -16.72 -22.41
N ARG A 58 -9.37 -17.56 -22.22
CA ARG A 58 -10.77 -17.13 -22.08
C ARG A 58 -10.97 -15.99 -21.08
N SER A 59 -10.35 -16.08 -19.91
CA SER A 59 -10.48 -15.08 -18.84
C SER A 59 -9.86 -13.73 -19.24
N CYS A 60 -8.75 -13.73 -19.99
CA CYS A 60 -8.13 -12.52 -20.51
C CYS A 60 -8.99 -11.83 -21.57
N LEU A 61 -9.57 -12.59 -22.49
CA LEU A 61 -10.50 -12.06 -23.50
C LEU A 61 -11.74 -11.42 -22.88
N GLN A 62 -12.19 -11.93 -21.74
CA GLN A 62 -13.28 -11.36 -20.97
C GLN A 62 -12.84 -10.11 -20.21
N ALA A 63 -11.66 -10.14 -19.57
CA ALA A 63 -11.11 -9.00 -18.83
C ALA A 63 -10.84 -7.80 -19.74
N ILE A 64 -10.28 -8.03 -20.94
CA ILE A 64 -10.04 -6.96 -21.93
C ILE A 64 -11.32 -6.21 -22.27
N ARG A 65 -12.42 -6.95 -22.49
CA ARG A 65 -13.72 -6.38 -22.82
C ARG A 65 -14.45 -5.76 -21.62
N LEU A 66 -14.18 -6.26 -20.42
CA LEU A 66 -14.80 -5.77 -19.19
C LEU A 66 -14.15 -4.48 -18.70
N LEU A 67 -12.82 -4.42 -18.77
CA LEU A 67 -12.00 -3.31 -18.30
C LEU A 67 -11.75 -2.27 -19.39
N ASP A 68 -12.29 -2.50 -20.58
CA ASP A 68 -12.00 -1.73 -21.77
C ASP A 68 -10.48 -1.53 -22.00
N ASP A 69 -9.70 -2.59 -21.81
CA ASP A 69 -8.23 -2.62 -21.88
C ASP A 69 -7.76 -2.43 -23.34
N ALA A 70 -7.71 -1.17 -23.78
CA ALA A 70 -7.51 -0.81 -25.18
C ALA A 70 -6.12 -1.20 -25.69
N GLU A 71 -5.09 -1.18 -24.83
CA GLU A 71 -3.73 -1.60 -25.18
C GLU A 71 -3.69 -3.08 -25.61
N TRP A 72 -4.32 -3.96 -24.83
CA TRP A 72 -4.40 -5.38 -25.15
C TRP A 72 -5.44 -5.69 -26.23
N ALA A 73 -6.51 -4.89 -26.35
CA ALA A 73 -7.49 -5.04 -27.41
C ALA A 73 -6.87 -4.76 -28.80
N LEU A 74 -6.06 -3.70 -28.91
CA LEU A 74 -5.39 -3.28 -30.15
C LEU A 74 -4.10 -4.06 -30.43
N GLY A 75 -3.60 -4.84 -29.48
CA GLY A 75 -2.38 -5.62 -29.67
C GLY A 75 -1.11 -4.76 -29.74
N ILE A 76 -1.04 -3.70 -28.92
CA ILE A 76 0.14 -2.81 -28.89
C ILE A 76 1.37 -3.62 -28.47
N ASP A 77 2.43 -3.57 -29.28
CA ASP A 77 3.70 -4.22 -28.98
C ASP A 77 4.30 -3.71 -27.67
N GLY A 78 4.75 -4.66 -26.83
CA GLY A 78 5.31 -4.35 -25.52
C GLY A 78 4.26 -4.03 -24.43
N ALA A 79 2.97 -4.22 -24.68
CA ALA A 79 1.94 -4.07 -23.66
C ALA A 79 2.28 -4.93 -22.41
N PRO A 80 2.34 -4.34 -21.20
CA PRO A 80 2.71 -5.09 -20.01
C PRO A 80 1.68 -6.18 -19.72
N PRO A 81 2.08 -7.27 -19.05
CA PRO A 81 1.13 -8.24 -18.53
C PRO A 81 0.07 -7.55 -17.66
N ARG A 82 -1.09 -8.16 -17.57
CA ARG A 82 -2.22 -7.70 -16.75
C ARG A 82 -2.73 -8.86 -15.92
N ASP A 83 -2.93 -8.57 -14.65
CA ASP A 83 -3.54 -9.52 -13.75
C ASP A 83 -5.01 -9.76 -14.11
N LEU A 84 -5.50 -10.92 -13.69
CA LEU A 84 -6.89 -11.32 -13.80
C LEU A 84 -7.57 -11.15 -12.45
N GLN A 85 -8.65 -10.38 -12.41
CA GLN A 85 -9.49 -10.30 -11.23
C GLN A 85 -10.18 -11.65 -10.96
N LEU A 86 -10.22 -12.07 -9.69
CA LEU A 86 -11.04 -13.22 -9.27
C LEU A 86 -12.48 -13.00 -9.72
N THR A 87 -13.00 -13.91 -10.53
CA THR A 87 -14.38 -13.89 -10.98
C THR A 87 -15.26 -14.70 -10.04
N VAL A 88 -16.28 -14.07 -9.44
CA VAL A 88 -17.24 -14.72 -8.55
C VAL A 88 -18.62 -14.71 -9.18
N GLY A 89 -19.13 -15.92 -9.48
CA GLY A 89 -20.49 -16.11 -9.96
C GLY A 89 -20.75 -15.71 -11.42
N VAL A 90 -21.52 -16.58 -12.09
CA VAL A 90 -22.07 -16.52 -13.46
C VAL A 90 -21.21 -17.05 -14.59
N TYR A 91 -21.71 -18.13 -15.21
CA TYR A 91 -21.72 -18.33 -16.66
C TYR A 91 -22.89 -19.26 -17.04
N HIS A 92 -24.09 -18.70 -17.14
CA HIS A 92 -25.01 -19.20 -18.17
C HIS A 92 -24.81 -18.29 -19.39
N ASP A 93 -24.31 -18.88 -20.48
CA ASP A 93 -24.29 -18.38 -21.87
C ASP A 93 -23.25 -17.41 -22.45
N ARG A 94 -22.38 -16.72 -21.71
CA ARG A 94 -21.46 -15.75 -22.37
C ARG A 94 -20.18 -16.36 -22.98
N ALA A 95 -20.30 -17.39 -23.80
CA ALA A 95 -19.22 -17.74 -24.75
C ALA A 95 -18.96 -16.58 -25.73
N ASP A 96 -19.98 -15.77 -26.02
CA ASP A 96 -19.91 -14.65 -26.97
C ASP A 96 -18.95 -13.53 -26.58
N SER A 97 -18.71 -13.31 -25.28
CA SER A 97 -17.78 -12.28 -24.80
C SER A 97 -16.32 -12.76 -24.76
N ALA A 98 -16.05 -14.02 -25.10
CA ALA A 98 -14.71 -14.58 -25.21
C ALA A 98 -14.33 -14.91 -26.66
N ARG A 99 -15.03 -14.32 -27.65
CA ARG A 99 -14.64 -14.43 -29.06
C ARG A 99 -13.24 -13.87 -29.27
N GLN A 100 -12.60 -14.28 -30.35
CA GLN A 100 -11.33 -13.70 -30.81
C GLN A 100 -11.43 -12.17 -30.94
N LEU A 101 -10.34 -11.46 -30.70
CA LEU A 101 -10.27 -10.00 -30.82
C LEU A 101 -10.26 -9.55 -32.28
N SER A 102 -10.10 -10.48 -33.24
CA SER A 102 -10.02 -10.22 -34.69
C SER A 102 -8.95 -9.17 -35.00
N ARG A 103 -7.70 -9.50 -34.66
CA ARG A 103 -6.52 -8.62 -34.82
C ARG A 103 -5.97 -8.58 -36.25
N ALA A 104 -6.38 -9.51 -37.10
CA ALA A 104 -5.97 -9.55 -38.51
C ALA A 104 -6.84 -8.61 -39.35
N ASP A 105 -6.17 -7.66 -40.03
CA ASP A 105 -6.48 -6.85 -41.25
C ASP A 105 -7.92 -6.67 -41.78
N GLY A 106 -8.98 -6.97 -41.02
CA GLY A 106 -10.33 -7.13 -41.57
C GLY A 106 -11.48 -6.91 -40.59
N ALA A 107 -11.26 -6.32 -39.41
CA ALA A 107 -12.38 -5.81 -38.61
C ALA A 107 -12.81 -4.44 -39.16
N GLY A 108 -14.07 -4.31 -39.59
CA GLY A 108 -14.59 -3.07 -40.17
C GLY A 108 -14.33 -1.82 -39.31
N PRO A 109 -14.18 -0.64 -39.96
CA PRO A 109 -13.57 0.58 -39.40
C PRO A 109 -14.12 1.04 -38.04
N ARG A 110 -15.38 0.70 -37.73
CA ARG A 110 -16.05 1.11 -36.49
C ARG A 110 -15.50 0.45 -35.21
N THR A 111 -14.89 -0.74 -35.29
CA THR A 111 -14.49 -1.51 -34.08
C THR A 111 -13.13 -1.04 -33.54
N SER A 112 -12.19 -0.72 -34.44
CA SER A 112 -10.87 -0.17 -34.10
C SER A 112 -10.99 1.28 -33.62
N GLU A 113 -11.88 2.08 -34.22
CA GLU A 113 -12.18 3.45 -33.79
C GLU A 113 -12.63 3.55 -32.32
N VAL A 114 -13.50 2.63 -31.88
CA VAL A 114 -13.99 2.59 -30.49
C VAL A 114 -12.85 2.32 -29.50
N TRP A 115 -11.95 1.39 -29.83
CA TRP A 115 -10.80 1.08 -28.97
C TRP A 115 -9.76 2.21 -28.96
N ASN A 116 -9.53 2.86 -30.11
CA ASN A 116 -8.67 4.04 -30.19
C ASN A 116 -9.20 5.23 -29.38
N LEU A 117 -10.52 5.45 -29.38
CA LEU A 117 -11.15 6.49 -28.55
C LEU A 117 -10.96 6.20 -27.05
N ARG A 118 -11.12 4.94 -26.64
CA ARG A 118 -10.92 4.49 -25.25
C ARG A 118 -9.47 4.66 -24.80
N LEU A 119 -8.50 4.39 -25.67
CA LEU A 119 -7.08 4.61 -25.38
C LEU A 119 -6.78 6.10 -25.13
N LYS A 120 -7.36 7.00 -25.94
CA LYS A 120 -7.23 8.46 -25.71
C LYS A 120 -7.84 8.88 -24.37
N GLN A 121 -9.02 8.36 -24.03
CA GLN A 121 -9.68 8.66 -22.75
C GLN A 121 -8.91 8.12 -21.54
N GLN A 122 -8.31 6.93 -21.64
CA GLN A 122 -7.46 6.35 -20.58
C GLN A 122 -6.23 7.21 -20.30
N ARG A 123 -5.63 7.80 -21.34
CA ARG A 123 -4.48 8.71 -21.19
C ARG A 123 -4.89 10.07 -20.60
N ALA A 124 -6.09 10.55 -20.89
CA ALA A 124 -6.60 11.83 -20.38
C ALA A 124 -7.15 11.76 -18.94
N GLY A 125 -7.66 10.61 -18.50
CA GLY A 125 -8.31 10.44 -17.18
C GLY A 125 -7.39 10.47 -15.95
N ALA A 126 -6.09 10.72 -16.11
CA ALA A 126 -5.12 10.78 -15.02
C ALA A 126 -5.23 12.06 -14.15
N GLU A 127 -6.07 13.02 -14.52
CA GLU A 127 -6.13 14.37 -13.91
C GLU A 127 -7.27 14.61 -12.88
N GLN A 128 -8.21 13.67 -12.66
CA GLN A 128 -9.31 13.87 -11.69
C GLN A 128 -9.13 13.06 -10.39
N PRO A 129 -9.28 13.67 -9.19
CA PRO A 129 -9.16 12.95 -7.93
C PRO A 129 -10.36 12.01 -7.67
N PRO A 130 -10.14 10.80 -7.12
CA PRO A 130 -11.17 9.77 -6.98
C PRO A 130 -12.19 10.08 -5.88
N ALA A 131 -13.44 9.60 -6.05
CA ALA A 131 -14.49 9.67 -5.02
C ALA A 131 -14.13 8.84 -3.77
N VAL A 132 -14.15 9.48 -2.59
CA VAL A 132 -13.71 8.92 -1.29
C VAL A 132 -14.91 8.70 -0.35
N LEU A 133 -15.03 7.50 0.24
CA LEU A 133 -16.06 7.14 1.25
C LEU A 133 -17.51 7.36 0.81
N GLU A 134 -17.89 6.86 -0.36
CA GLU A 134 -19.28 6.91 -0.83
C GLU A 134 -20.24 6.19 0.14
N PRO A 135 -21.45 6.73 0.38
CA PRO A 135 -22.44 6.11 1.26
C PRO A 135 -22.85 4.70 0.78
N GLY A 136 -22.84 3.74 1.71
CA GLY A 136 -23.33 2.37 1.49
C GLY A 136 -24.85 2.25 1.64
N VAL A 137 -25.39 1.06 1.34
CA VAL A 137 -26.83 0.79 1.48
C VAL A 137 -27.16 0.51 2.94
N TRP A 138 -28.14 1.24 3.50
CA TRP A 138 -28.55 1.13 4.89
C TRP A 138 -29.04 -0.29 5.28
N GLY A 139 -28.51 -0.81 6.39
CA GLY A 139 -28.89 -2.11 6.96
C GLY A 139 -28.20 -3.32 6.33
N GLN A 140 -27.31 -3.10 5.36
CA GLN A 140 -26.50 -4.12 4.72
C GLN A 140 -25.06 -4.02 5.23
N ILE A 141 -24.61 -5.05 5.95
CA ILE A 141 -23.21 -5.16 6.36
C ILE A 141 -22.40 -5.58 5.12
N PRO A 142 -21.23 -4.96 4.86
CA PRO A 142 -20.36 -5.42 3.80
C PRO A 142 -19.97 -6.89 4.03
N LEU A 143 -19.71 -7.62 2.94
CA LEU A 143 -19.28 -9.02 3.04
C LEU A 143 -18.03 -9.18 3.93
N PHE A 144 -17.18 -8.14 3.95
CA PHE A 144 -16.04 -7.97 4.84
C PHE A 144 -15.96 -6.50 5.27
N THR A 145 -15.82 -6.21 6.56
CA THR A 145 -15.48 -4.87 7.04
C THR A 145 -13.95 -4.72 7.04
N ILE A 146 -13.44 -3.73 6.31
CA ILE A 146 -12.00 -3.51 6.14
C ILE A 146 -11.60 -2.23 6.94
N PRO A 147 -10.62 -2.31 7.86
CA PRO A 147 -10.02 -1.16 8.52
C PRO A 147 -9.47 -0.18 7.50
N ARG A 148 -9.80 1.10 7.67
CA ARG A 148 -9.46 2.15 6.70
C ARG A 148 -8.21 2.91 7.11
N THR A 149 -7.35 3.19 6.14
CA THR A 149 -6.32 4.23 6.31
C THR A 149 -6.95 5.59 6.02
N LEU A 150 -7.37 6.29 7.06
CA LEU A 150 -7.95 7.63 6.94
C LEU A 150 -6.85 8.68 7.08
N THR A 151 -6.53 9.38 5.99
CA THR A 151 -5.49 10.41 5.96
C THR A 151 -6.07 11.82 6.09
N ALA A 152 -5.20 12.82 6.22
CA ALA A 152 -5.60 14.23 6.12
C ALA A 152 -6.31 14.54 4.78
N ASP A 153 -5.93 13.88 3.67
CA ASP A 153 -6.63 13.99 2.38
C ASP A 153 -8.06 13.47 2.47
N THR A 154 -8.28 12.38 3.20
CA THR A 154 -9.62 11.82 3.41
C THR A 154 -10.50 12.77 4.22
N VAL A 155 -9.92 13.45 5.22
CA VAL A 155 -10.60 14.49 5.98
C VAL A 155 -10.98 15.67 5.07
N ARG A 156 -10.04 16.16 4.26
CA ARG A 156 -10.29 17.25 3.29
C ARG A 156 -11.37 16.90 2.28
N ALA A 157 -11.32 15.68 1.72
CA ALA A 157 -12.28 15.20 0.72
C ALA A 157 -13.72 15.12 1.26
N VAL A 158 -13.91 15.02 2.58
CA VAL A 158 -15.21 14.86 3.23
C VAL A 158 -15.65 16.12 4.00
N ALA A 159 -14.77 17.11 4.18
CA ALA A 159 -14.98 18.25 5.08
C ALA A 159 -16.26 19.07 4.82
N GLY A 160 -16.70 19.15 3.56
CA GLY A 160 -17.91 19.86 3.13
C GLY A 160 -19.06 18.94 2.66
N ARG A 161 -18.94 17.62 2.80
CA ARG A 161 -19.94 16.69 2.29
C ARG A 161 -21.09 16.51 3.29
N PRO A 162 -22.37 16.51 2.85
CA PRO A 162 -23.48 16.16 3.73
C PRO A 162 -23.34 14.71 4.20
N VAL A 163 -23.31 14.51 5.53
CA VAL A 163 -23.22 13.18 6.15
C VAL A 163 -24.40 12.97 7.11
N PRO A 164 -25.14 11.86 7.01
CA PRO A 164 -26.28 11.60 7.87
C PRO A 164 -25.90 11.64 9.35
N GLY A 165 -26.74 12.27 10.18
CA GLY A 165 -26.52 12.39 11.64
C GLY A 165 -25.50 13.46 12.05
N TRP A 166 -25.06 14.32 11.14
CA TRP A 166 -24.18 15.45 11.42
C TRP A 166 -24.76 16.43 12.44
N GLU A 167 -26.00 16.89 12.23
CA GLU A 167 -26.64 17.91 13.07
C GLU A 167 -26.70 17.50 14.54
N LYS A 168 -27.21 16.29 14.82
CA LYS A 168 -27.26 15.73 16.19
C LYS A 168 -25.88 15.61 16.83
N ALA A 169 -24.88 15.18 16.06
CA ALA A 169 -23.53 15.02 16.57
C ALA A 169 -22.81 16.37 16.78
N GLN A 170 -23.14 17.38 15.96
CA GLN A 170 -22.61 18.73 16.09
C GLN A 170 -23.13 19.41 17.36
N THR A 171 -24.42 19.34 17.66
CA THR A 171 -25.00 19.92 18.89
C THR A 171 -24.31 19.38 20.14
N VAL A 172 -24.15 18.05 20.22
CA VAL A 172 -23.45 17.40 21.35
C VAL A 172 -21.96 17.79 21.41
N LEU A 173 -21.31 17.99 20.25
CA LEU A 173 -19.93 18.47 20.22
C LEU A 173 -19.81 19.91 20.74
N GLU A 174 -20.82 20.75 20.50
CA GLU A 174 -20.87 22.14 20.99
C GLU A 174 -21.06 22.19 22.51
N GLU A 175 -21.93 21.34 23.08
CA GLU A 175 -22.09 21.17 24.53
C GLU A 175 -20.78 20.73 25.20
N ILE A 176 -20.13 19.68 24.67
CA ILE A 176 -18.83 19.20 25.17
C ILE A 176 -17.76 20.29 25.02
N ALA A 177 -17.84 21.13 23.98
CA ALA A 177 -16.91 22.23 23.78
C ALA A 177 -17.09 23.36 24.80
N ALA A 178 -18.32 23.63 25.22
CA ALA A 178 -18.63 24.57 26.29
C ALA A 178 -18.16 24.04 27.65
N GLU A 179 -18.45 22.77 27.96
CA GLU A 179 -18.02 22.08 29.19
C GLU A 179 -16.49 22.05 29.35
N GLN A 180 -15.75 21.83 28.26
CA GLN A 180 -14.29 21.63 28.28
C GLN A 180 -13.49 22.89 27.88
N GLY A 181 -14.15 24.04 27.67
CA GLY A 181 -13.46 25.28 27.27
C GLY A 181 -12.67 25.18 25.97
N LEU A 182 -13.19 24.47 24.95
CA LEU A 182 -12.41 24.18 23.73
C LEU A 182 -12.20 25.43 22.85
N SER A 183 -10.94 25.66 22.46
CA SER A 183 -10.60 26.70 21.48
C SER A 183 -11.27 26.47 20.12
N ARG A 184 -11.49 27.54 19.37
CA ARG A 184 -12.18 27.50 18.05
C ARG A 184 -11.50 26.54 17.06
N GLY A 185 -10.17 26.51 17.03
CA GLY A 185 -9.41 25.59 16.18
C GLY A 185 -9.56 24.11 16.59
N ASN A 186 -9.63 23.83 17.89
CA ASN A 186 -9.82 22.47 18.39
C ASN A 186 -11.25 21.96 18.11
N ARG A 187 -12.24 22.84 18.24
CA ARG A 187 -13.63 22.58 17.81
C ARG A 187 -13.70 22.21 16.33
N TYR A 188 -13.08 23.01 15.45
CA TYR A 188 -13.07 22.75 14.01
C TYR A 188 -12.40 21.40 13.66
N ARG A 189 -11.26 21.10 14.29
CA ARG A 189 -10.56 19.81 14.09
C ARG A 189 -11.40 18.63 14.53
N LYS A 190 -12.03 18.70 15.70
CA LYS A 190 -12.93 17.64 16.22
C LYS A 190 -14.16 17.49 15.33
N ALA A 191 -14.73 18.59 14.82
CA ALA A 191 -15.84 18.59 13.87
C ALA A 191 -15.49 17.88 12.55
N ALA A 192 -14.31 18.16 11.98
CA ALA A 192 -13.84 17.50 10.75
C ALA A 192 -13.65 15.98 10.93
N LEU A 193 -13.12 15.56 12.08
CA LEU A 193 -12.93 14.14 12.41
C LEU A 193 -14.25 13.44 12.76
N LEU A 194 -15.20 14.16 13.34
CA LEU A 194 -16.56 13.66 13.58
C LEU A 194 -17.33 13.49 12.25
N ARG A 195 -17.21 14.43 11.30
CA ARG A 195 -17.74 14.26 9.94
C ARG A 195 -17.13 13.05 9.26
N LEU A 196 -15.82 12.87 9.38
CA LEU A 196 -15.12 11.70 8.87
C LEU A 196 -15.69 10.40 9.48
N ALA A 197 -15.90 10.35 10.80
CA ALA A 197 -16.50 9.20 11.46
C ALA A 197 -17.91 8.91 10.91
N LEU A 198 -18.76 9.93 10.77
CA LEU A 198 -20.11 9.75 10.22
C LEU A 198 -20.09 9.33 8.74
N ALA A 199 -19.12 9.80 7.96
CA ALA A 199 -18.88 9.32 6.60
C ALA A 199 -18.47 7.85 6.55
N VAL A 200 -17.62 7.40 7.48
CA VAL A 200 -17.25 5.97 7.60
C VAL A 200 -18.47 5.14 7.97
N ARG A 201 -19.28 5.59 8.93
CA ARG A 201 -20.55 4.94 9.30
C ARG A 201 -21.49 4.80 8.10
N ALA A 202 -21.66 5.89 7.35
CA ALA A 202 -22.49 5.90 6.16
C ALA A 202 -21.95 4.97 5.07
N ALA A 203 -20.63 4.94 4.85
CA ALA A 203 -19.99 4.04 3.90
C ALA A 203 -20.14 2.55 4.28
N GLU A 204 -20.25 2.24 5.57
CA GLU A 204 -20.50 0.89 6.10
C GLU A 204 -21.98 0.49 6.12
N GLY A 205 -22.91 1.41 5.80
CA GLY A 205 -24.35 1.12 5.82
C GLY A 205 -24.93 0.86 7.22
N THR A 206 -24.21 1.28 8.28
CA THR A 206 -24.58 1.02 9.69
C THR A 206 -25.40 2.17 10.28
N ARG A 207 -26.34 1.84 11.19
CA ARG A 207 -27.20 2.85 11.87
C ARG A 207 -26.53 3.51 13.06
N LEU A 208 -25.92 2.68 13.90
CA LEU A 208 -25.07 3.10 15.00
C LEU A 208 -23.63 2.81 14.61
N MET A 209 -22.72 3.70 14.98
CA MET A 209 -21.30 3.52 14.78
C MET A 209 -20.81 2.36 15.65
N PRO A 210 -20.29 1.26 15.07
CA PRO A 210 -19.57 0.25 15.83
C PRO A 210 -18.30 0.88 16.44
N GLU A 211 -18.09 0.73 17.75
CA GLU A 211 -16.94 1.34 18.44
C GLU A 211 -15.60 0.90 17.85
N VAL A 212 -15.56 -0.30 17.28
CA VAL A 212 -14.39 -0.85 16.61
C VAL A 212 -13.89 -0.01 15.43
N LEU A 213 -14.80 0.68 14.71
CA LEU A 213 -14.45 1.51 13.55
C LEU A 213 -13.88 2.87 13.94
N LEU A 214 -14.02 3.27 15.22
CA LEU A 214 -13.39 4.49 15.73
C LEU A 214 -11.86 4.35 15.84
N ARG A 215 -11.33 3.11 15.77
CA ARG A 215 -9.89 2.84 15.71
C ARG A 215 -9.23 3.37 14.44
N ASP A 216 -10.00 3.49 13.36
CA ASP A 216 -9.50 3.93 12.05
C ASP A 216 -9.38 5.47 11.95
N LEU A 217 -9.88 6.20 12.96
CA LEU A 217 -9.80 7.66 12.98
C LEU A 217 -8.36 8.12 13.30
N PRO A 218 -7.81 9.09 12.55
CA PRO A 218 -6.43 9.50 12.71
C PRO A 218 -6.18 10.28 14.02
N ALA A 219 -7.23 10.82 14.65
CA ALA A 219 -7.15 11.53 15.93
C ALA A 219 -8.52 11.65 16.61
N CYS A 220 -8.55 12.17 17.84
CA CYS A 220 -9.76 12.55 18.59
C CYS A 220 -10.76 11.41 18.88
N ARG A 221 -10.30 10.15 18.84
CA ARG A 221 -11.13 8.96 19.06
C ARG A 221 -12.00 9.05 20.32
N ASN A 222 -11.43 9.45 21.45
CA ASN A 222 -12.16 9.51 22.72
C ASN A 222 -13.26 10.57 22.73
N THR A 223 -12.99 11.75 22.16
CA THR A 223 -14.01 12.80 22.02
C THR A 223 -15.09 12.38 21.02
N THR A 224 -14.71 11.82 19.86
CA THR A 224 -15.68 11.32 18.88
C THR A 224 -16.54 10.21 19.47
N ARG A 225 -15.96 9.30 20.25
CA ARG A 225 -16.70 8.26 20.97
C ARG A 225 -17.71 8.86 21.94
N LEU A 226 -17.28 9.81 22.78
CA LEU A 226 -18.15 10.49 23.75
C LEU A 226 -19.30 11.23 23.07
N VAL A 227 -19.01 11.97 22.00
CA VAL A 227 -20.02 12.68 21.20
C VAL A 227 -21.03 11.68 20.61
N LEU A 228 -20.55 10.60 19.99
CA LEU A 228 -21.43 9.59 19.40
C LEU A 228 -22.24 8.85 20.47
N GLN A 229 -21.68 8.64 21.66
CA GLN A 229 -22.38 8.02 22.78
C GLN A 229 -23.51 8.93 23.29
N ARG A 230 -23.22 10.19 23.61
CA ARG A 230 -24.23 11.18 24.06
C ARG A 230 -25.28 11.47 22.98
N ALA A 231 -24.89 11.43 21.71
CA ALA A 231 -25.82 11.60 20.58
C ALA A 231 -26.67 10.34 20.27
N GLY A 232 -26.48 9.22 20.99
CA GLY A 232 -27.19 7.97 20.73
C GLY A 232 -26.83 7.36 19.36
N LEU A 233 -25.63 7.64 18.86
CA LEU A 233 -25.11 7.23 17.56
C LEU A 233 -24.00 6.17 17.67
N LEU A 234 -23.66 5.70 18.87
CA LEU A 234 -22.69 4.64 19.14
C LEU A 234 -23.40 3.31 19.44
N ALA A 235 -22.91 2.20 18.90
CA ALA A 235 -23.43 0.87 19.22
C ALA A 235 -22.84 0.37 20.54
N PHE A 236 -23.66 -0.25 21.40
CA PHE A 236 -23.23 -0.92 22.63
C PHE A 236 -23.21 -2.42 22.38
N GLU A 237 -22.05 -3.05 22.20
CA GLU A 237 -21.94 -4.51 22.01
C GLU A 237 -20.61 -5.06 22.60
N PRO A 238 -20.62 -6.23 23.28
CA PRO A 238 -19.47 -6.78 24.03
C PRO A 238 -18.54 -7.69 23.20
N GLU A 239 -18.85 -7.99 21.95
CA GLU A 239 -18.10 -9.00 21.17
C GLU A 239 -17.53 -8.46 19.86
N ALA A 240 -16.25 -8.77 19.61
CA ALA A 240 -15.45 -8.17 18.57
C ALA A 240 -15.89 -8.61 17.16
N LEU A 241 -16.40 -7.65 16.38
CA LEU A 241 -16.35 -7.71 14.91
C LEU A 241 -14.92 -8.11 14.51
N ARG A 242 -14.79 -9.24 13.80
CA ARG A 242 -13.48 -9.75 13.34
C ARG A 242 -12.88 -8.77 12.34
N LEU A 243 -11.91 -8.00 12.79
CA LEU A 243 -11.13 -7.03 12.02
C LEU A 243 -9.90 -7.69 11.40
N LEU A 244 -9.55 -7.34 10.16
CA LEU A 244 -8.25 -7.65 9.55
C LEU A 244 -7.71 -6.45 8.73
N PRO A 245 -6.40 -6.13 8.77
CA PRO A 245 -5.85 -4.86 8.25
C PRO A 245 -5.70 -4.78 6.72
N ALA A 246 -5.81 -3.55 6.18
CA ALA A 246 -5.67 -3.23 4.76
C ALA A 246 -4.21 -2.99 4.32
N SER A 247 -3.87 -3.40 3.10
CA SER A 247 -2.73 -2.86 2.34
C SER A 247 -3.05 -2.81 0.84
N ARG A 248 -3.11 -1.57 0.31
CA ARG A 248 -3.09 -1.07 -1.09
C ARG A 248 -4.13 -1.62 -2.11
N ARG A 249 -4.75 -0.65 -2.81
CA ARG A 249 -5.81 -0.82 -3.82
C ARG A 249 -5.24 -0.97 -5.24
N PRO A 250 -5.97 -1.65 -6.16
CA PRO A 250 -5.81 -1.51 -7.60
C PRO A 250 -6.38 -0.16 -8.11
N PRO A 251 -5.99 0.30 -9.32
CA PRO A 251 -6.45 1.55 -9.90
C PRO A 251 -7.93 1.47 -10.33
N ARG A 252 -8.64 2.60 -10.29
CA ARG A 252 -10.09 2.66 -10.52
C ARG A 252 -10.42 3.23 -11.90
N THR A 253 -11.38 2.55 -12.53
CA THR A 253 -12.06 2.88 -13.79
C THR A 253 -12.73 4.26 -13.76
N VAL A 254 -12.45 5.05 -14.80
CA VAL A 254 -13.13 6.31 -15.13
C VAL A 254 -14.42 5.98 -15.91
N VAL A 255 -15.51 6.63 -15.53
CA VAL A 255 -16.82 6.49 -16.18
C VAL A 255 -16.83 7.30 -17.47
N GLY A 256 -16.59 6.64 -18.60
CA GLY A 256 -17.03 7.07 -19.93
C GLY A 256 -18.32 6.34 -20.30
N ARG A 257 -19.19 6.96 -21.12
CA ARG A 257 -20.50 6.39 -21.55
C ARG A 257 -20.34 4.94 -22.03
N VAL A 258 -20.85 4.00 -21.24
CA VAL A 258 -20.72 2.56 -21.44
C VAL A 258 -21.62 2.10 -22.60
N PRO A 259 -21.11 1.40 -23.63
CA PRO A 259 -21.95 0.57 -24.49
C PRO A 259 -22.50 -0.58 -23.64
N ARG A 260 -23.79 -0.52 -23.28
CA ARG A 260 -24.68 -1.49 -22.56
C ARG A 260 -24.08 -2.81 -22.01
N CYS A 261 -22.93 -2.78 -21.35
CA CYS A 261 -22.54 -3.77 -20.35
C CYS A 261 -23.26 -3.36 -19.06
N ARG A 262 -24.44 -3.94 -18.89
CA ARG A 262 -25.29 -3.77 -17.70
C ARG A 262 -24.42 -4.01 -16.44
N SER A 263 -24.24 -3.01 -15.58
CA SER A 263 -23.39 -3.12 -14.39
C SER A 263 -23.97 -4.09 -13.34
N PRO A 264 -23.14 -4.73 -12.50
CA PRO A 264 -23.61 -5.40 -11.29
C PRO A 264 -24.46 -4.44 -10.46
N ARG A 265 -25.62 -4.89 -9.98
CA ARG A 265 -26.55 -4.06 -9.20
C ARG A 265 -27.18 -4.86 -8.08
N SER A 266 -27.59 -4.19 -7.01
CA SER A 266 -28.31 -4.82 -5.92
C SER A 266 -29.76 -5.11 -6.32
N CYS A 267 -30.28 -6.27 -5.93
CA CYS A 267 -31.71 -6.59 -6.05
C CYS A 267 -32.55 -5.62 -5.21
N ALA A 268 -33.61 -5.05 -5.78
CA ALA A 268 -34.52 -4.16 -5.04
C ALA A 268 -35.14 -4.84 -3.80
N ASP A 269 -35.41 -6.14 -3.87
CA ASP A 269 -36.07 -6.86 -2.77
C ASP A 269 -35.03 -7.48 -1.80
N CYS A 270 -34.14 -8.36 -2.25
CA CYS A 270 -33.19 -9.02 -1.35
C CYS A 270 -31.85 -8.31 -1.18
N GLN A 271 -31.57 -7.24 -1.94
CA GLN A 271 -30.29 -6.51 -1.93
C GLN A 271 -29.05 -7.37 -2.22
N ALA A 272 -29.23 -8.62 -2.66
CA ALA A 272 -28.14 -9.45 -3.16
C ALA A 272 -27.51 -8.79 -4.39
N TRP A 273 -26.19 -8.93 -4.53
CA TRP A 273 -25.48 -8.52 -5.73
C TRP A 273 -25.90 -9.40 -6.88
N MET A 274 -26.57 -8.80 -7.85
CA MET A 274 -27.00 -9.47 -9.05
C MET A 274 -26.00 -9.20 -10.14
N THR A 275 -25.66 -10.27 -10.82
CA THR A 275 -25.03 -10.19 -12.11
C THR A 275 -26.05 -9.76 -13.15
N SER A 276 -25.56 -9.09 -14.17
CA SER A 276 -26.42 -8.35 -15.08
C SER A 276 -27.11 -9.24 -16.12
N GLY A 277 -28.10 -9.99 -15.67
CA GLY A 277 -29.04 -10.74 -16.51
C GLY A 277 -30.16 -9.85 -17.07
N GLN A 278 -30.92 -10.39 -18.01
CA GLN A 278 -31.83 -9.69 -18.92
C GLN A 278 -33.03 -8.96 -18.26
N TYR A 279 -33.12 -8.90 -16.94
CA TYR A 279 -34.40 -8.96 -16.24
C TYR A 279 -34.50 -8.02 -15.03
N GLY A 280 -34.75 -6.72 -15.25
CA GLY A 280 -35.31 -5.77 -14.25
C GLY A 280 -34.49 -5.49 -12.97
N SER A 281 -35.04 -4.69 -12.06
CA SER A 281 -34.41 -4.30 -10.78
C SER A 281 -34.33 -5.42 -9.73
N ARG A 282 -34.69 -6.66 -10.07
CA ARG A 282 -34.85 -7.78 -9.13
C ARG A 282 -34.26 -9.08 -9.67
N CYS A 283 -33.71 -9.90 -8.79
CA CYS A 283 -33.13 -11.20 -9.17
C CYS A 283 -34.24 -12.21 -9.47
N THR A 284 -33.90 -13.23 -10.26
CA THR A 284 -34.84 -14.29 -10.66
C THR A 284 -35.60 -14.89 -9.48
N PRO A 285 -34.97 -15.20 -8.32
CA PRO A 285 -35.71 -15.78 -7.22
C PRO A 285 -36.60 -14.76 -6.47
N CYS A 286 -36.22 -13.48 -6.41
CA CYS A 286 -37.10 -12.44 -5.83
C CYS A 286 -38.31 -12.14 -6.71
N ARG A 287 -38.14 -12.20 -8.03
CA ARG A 287 -39.26 -12.14 -8.98
C ARG A 287 -40.24 -13.29 -8.73
N HIS A 288 -39.73 -14.51 -8.61
CA HIS A 288 -40.55 -15.67 -8.29
C HIS A 288 -41.28 -15.55 -6.94
N TRP A 289 -40.60 -15.00 -5.93
CA TRP A 289 -41.22 -14.70 -4.64
C TRP A 289 -42.34 -13.66 -4.78
N ARG A 290 -42.16 -12.62 -5.60
CA ARG A 290 -43.20 -11.62 -5.86
C ARG A 290 -44.42 -12.17 -6.58
N GLU A 291 -44.22 -13.14 -7.47
CA GLU A 291 -45.32 -13.80 -8.19
C GLU A 291 -46.16 -14.68 -7.26
N LYS A 292 -45.55 -15.26 -6.21
CA LYS A 292 -46.19 -16.30 -5.39
C LYS A 292 -46.57 -15.90 -3.96
N LEU A 293 -46.06 -14.78 -3.44
CA LEU A 293 -46.18 -14.44 -2.03
C LEU A 293 -46.70 -13.02 -1.83
N ALA A 294 -47.59 -12.87 -0.85
CA ALA A 294 -48.11 -11.58 -0.42
C ALA A 294 -46.98 -10.68 0.11
N ARG A 295 -47.16 -9.38 -0.11
CA ARG A 295 -46.22 -8.35 0.34
C ARG A 295 -46.57 -7.92 1.75
N GLY A 296 -45.55 -7.61 2.53
CA GLY A 296 -45.72 -7.05 3.85
C GLY A 296 -44.39 -6.65 4.47
N THR A 297 -44.43 -6.36 5.75
CA THR A 297 -43.25 -6.00 6.55
C THR A 297 -42.57 -7.24 7.07
N CYS A 298 -41.29 -7.43 6.73
CA CYS A 298 -40.53 -8.59 7.20
C CYS A 298 -40.28 -8.51 8.72
N ALA A 299 -40.68 -9.54 9.47
CA ALA A 299 -40.56 -9.57 10.93
C ALA A 299 -39.10 -9.48 11.45
N ARG A 300 -38.10 -9.90 10.66
CA ARG A 300 -36.67 -9.79 11.02
C ARG A 300 -36.07 -8.44 10.65
N CYS A 301 -35.96 -8.12 9.35
CA CYS A 301 -35.28 -6.90 8.89
C CYS A 301 -36.16 -5.65 8.84
N HIS A 302 -37.46 -5.75 9.13
CA HIS A 302 -38.44 -4.64 9.14
C HIS A 302 -38.60 -3.90 7.81
N ARG A 303 -38.04 -4.44 6.72
CA ARG A 303 -38.23 -3.89 5.39
C ARG A 303 -39.67 -4.14 4.93
N GLN A 304 -40.30 -3.06 4.49
CA GLN A 304 -41.68 -3.02 4.00
C GLN A 304 -41.74 -3.47 2.53
N GLU A 305 -42.96 -3.77 2.05
CA GLU A 305 -43.23 -4.09 0.64
C GLU A 305 -42.43 -5.29 0.07
N LEU A 306 -42.04 -6.23 0.94
CA LEU A 306 -41.30 -7.42 0.57
C LEU A 306 -42.23 -8.64 0.49
N PRO A 307 -42.04 -9.56 -0.47
CA PRO A 307 -42.77 -10.82 -0.47
C PRO A 307 -42.34 -11.67 0.74
N LEU A 308 -43.32 -12.12 1.52
CA LEU A 308 -43.08 -12.82 2.77
C LEU A 308 -43.54 -14.27 2.68
N ARG A 309 -42.74 -15.17 3.25
CA ARG A 309 -43.17 -16.56 3.48
C ARG A 309 -43.01 -16.87 4.96
N LYS A 310 -44.13 -17.03 5.67
CA LYS A 310 -44.20 -17.12 7.15
C LYS A 310 -43.58 -15.88 7.82
N GLY A 311 -44.02 -14.68 7.43
CA GLY A 311 -43.62 -13.41 8.03
C GLY A 311 -42.19 -12.93 7.75
N ARG A 312 -41.40 -13.64 6.92
CA ARG A 312 -39.99 -13.30 6.63
C ARG A 312 -39.71 -13.21 5.13
N CYS A 313 -38.86 -12.24 4.75
CA CYS A 313 -38.42 -12.05 3.36
C CYS A 313 -37.35 -13.08 2.96
N ARG A 314 -37.02 -13.15 1.66
CA ARG A 314 -36.05 -14.11 1.10
C ARG A 314 -34.69 -14.06 1.81
N GLY A 315 -34.16 -12.87 2.07
CA GLY A 315 -32.85 -12.69 2.72
C GLY A 315 -32.84 -13.10 4.20
N CYS A 316 -33.99 -12.98 4.89
CA CYS A 316 -34.10 -13.26 6.32
C CYS A 316 -34.53 -14.71 6.64
N ARG A 317 -35.05 -15.44 5.66
CA ARG A 317 -35.53 -16.83 5.85
C ARG A 317 -34.44 -17.84 6.24
N PRO A 318 -33.20 -17.80 5.70
CA PRO A 318 -32.13 -18.73 6.09
C PRO A 318 -31.83 -18.71 7.58
N TYR A 319 -32.02 -17.56 8.22
CA TYR A 319 -31.74 -17.36 9.64
C TYR A 319 -32.90 -17.77 10.57
N ARG A 320 -33.99 -18.35 10.06
CA ARG A 320 -35.16 -18.71 10.88
C ARG A 320 -34.85 -19.68 12.02
N LEU A 321 -33.90 -20.60 11.78
CA LEU A 321 -33.48 -21.60 12.77
C LEU A 321 -32.51 -20.96 13.77
N LEU A 322 -31.57 -20.13 13.27
CA LEU A 322 -30.67 -19.33 14.09
C LEU A 322 -31.43 -18.45 15.09
N ASP A 323 -32.42 -17.69 14.61
CA ASP A 323 -33.25 -16.83 15.48
C ASP A 323 -34.15 -17.60 16.43
N GLY A 324 -34.52 -18.82 16.09
CA GLY A 324 -35.34 -19.67 16.95
C GLY A 324 -34.53 -20.24 18.11
N ALA A 325 -33.26 -20.59 17.87
CA ALA A 325 -32.36 -21.10 18.89
C ALA A 325 -31.71 -19.99 19.72
N GLN A 326 -31.36 -18.87 19.08
CA GLN A 326 -30.75 -17.70 19.70
C GLN A 326 -31.43 -16.45 19.15
N PRO A 327 -32.45 -15.91 19.84
CA PRO A 327 -33.13 -14.69 19.43
C PRO A 327 -32.12 -13.53 19.34
N ALA A 328 -31.68 -13.20 18.13
CA ALA A 328 -30.69 -12.16 17.95
C ALA A 328 -31.25 -10.79 18.36
N THR A 329 -30.51 -10.06 19.21
CA THR A 329 -30.69 -8.61 19.42
C THR A 329 -30.48 -7.82 18.13
N ILE A 330 -29.77 -8.42 17.16
CA ILE A 330 -29.30 -7.78 15.95
C ILE A 330 -29.98 -8.36 14.68
N ARG A 331 -30.54 -7.47 13.85
CA ARG A 331 -31.47 -7.79 12.74
C ARG A 331 -30.85 -7.83 11.34
N TYR A 332 -29.52 -7.86 11.22
CA TYR A 332 -28.83 -7.79 9.93
C TYR A 332 -28.91 -9.09 9.13
N THR A 333 -28.65 -8.97 7.82
CA THR A 333 -28.48 -10.10 6.89
C THR A 333 -27.16 -9.94 6.15
N GLN A 334 -26.42 -11.04 5.99
CA GLN A 334 -25.17 -11.04 5.23
C GLN A 334 -25.44 -10.67 3.77
N LEU A 335 -24.54 -9.88 3.18
CA LEU A 335 -24.55 -9.60 1.74
C LEU A 335 -24.36 -10.91 0.95
N LEU A 336 -25.29 -11.19 0.05
CA LEU A 336 -25.28 -12.38 -0.79
C LEU A 336 -24.92 -12.01 -2.23
N ILE A 337 -24.15 -12.86 -2.90
CA ILE A 337 -23.93 -12.80 -4.35
C ILE A 337 -24.91 -13.78 -5.00
N ASP A 338 -25.80 -13.28 -5.84
CA ASP A 338 -26.74 -14.11 -6.60
C ASP A 338 -25.97 -14.80 -7.73
N VAL A 339 -25.38 -15.95 -7.41
CA VAL A 339 -24.76 -16.81 -8.40
C VAL A 339 -25.87 -17.49 -9.17
N ALA A 340 -26.04 -17.13 -10.44
CA ALA A 340 -27.01 -17.77 -11.32
C ALA A 340 -26.65 -19.26 -11.46
N VAL A 341 -27.29 -20.09 -10.63
CA VAL A 341 -27.34 -21.53 -10.81
C VAL A 341 -28.79 -21.81 -11.16
N GLY A 342 -29.01 -22.36 -12.36
CA GLY A 342 -30.31 -22.92 -12.72
C GLY A 342 -30.77 -23.88 -11.63
N GLY A 343 -31.96 -23.63 -11.09
CA GLY A 343 -32.60 -24.46 -10.10
C GLY A 343 -33.03 -23.68 -8.88
N SER A 344 -34.35 -23.65 -8.68
CA SER A 344 -35.09 -23.23 -7.50
C SER A 344 -34.71 -24.07 -6.27
N GLY A 345 -33.43 -24.07 -5.87
CA GLY A 345 -32.97 -24.77 -4.68
C GLY A 345 -33.44 -24.07 -3.41
N PRO A 346 -33.78 -24.82 -2.34
CA PRO A 346 -34.01 -24.21 -1.04
C PRO A 346 -32.76 -23.43 -0.62
N SER A 347 -32.94 -22.24 -0.04
CA SER A 347 -31.82 -21.51 0.55
C SER A 347 -31.10 -22.42 1.54
N PRO A 348 -29.76 -22.52 1.50
CA PRO A 348 -29.03 -23.27 2.52
C PRO A 348 -29.39 -22.71 3.89
N THR A 349 -29.77 -23.59 4.81
CA THR A 349 -29.94 -23.25 6.22
C THR A 349 -28.57 -23.07 6.85
N ILE A 350 -28.41 -22.03 7.66
CA ILE A 350 -27.18 -21.84 8.46
C ILE A 350 -27.18 -22.95 9.53
N PRO A 351 -26.18 -23.86 9.55
CA PRO A 351 -26.07 -24.89 10.57
C PRO A 351 -25.93 -24.24 11.95
N LEU A 352 -26.59 -24.80 12.96
CA LEU A 352 -26.58 -24.28 14.33
C LEU A 352 -25.32 -24.69 15.11
N ASP A 353 -24.69 -25.80 14.73
CA ASP A 353 -23.38 -26.25 15.21
C ASP A 353 -22.80 -27.23 14.19
N GLU A 354 -21.77 -26.83 13.46
CA GLU A 354 -20.76 -27.80 13.04
C GLU A 354 -19.55 -27.53 13.93
N PRO A 355 -19.17 -28.45 14.86
CA PRO A 355 -17.84 -28.35 15.44
C PRO A 355 -16.88 -28.29 14.26
N SER A 356 -15.97 -27.31 14.28
CA SER A 356 -14.86 -27.25 13.34
C SER A 356 -14.16 -28.59 13.39
N ARG A 357 -14.52 -29.51 12.51
CA ARG A 357 -13.83 -30.78 12.37
C ARG A 357 -12.37 -30.41 12.17
N ALA A 358 -11.53 -30.81 13.11
CA ALA A 358 -10.08 -30.69 13.03
C ALA A 358 -9.52 -31.66 11.97
N ASP A 359 -10.24 -31.84 10.87
CA ASP A 359 -9.78 -32.58 9.72
C ASP A 359 -8.91 -31.65 8.87
N LEU A 360 -7.75 -32.18 8.51
CA LEU A 360 -6.62 -31.52 7.85
C LEU A 360 -6.99 -30.29 7.00
N PRO A 361 -6.28 -29.15 7.14
CA PRO A 361 -6.38 -28.12 6.12
C PRO A 361 -5.91 -28.74 4.79
N PRO A 362 -6.71 -28.68 3.71
CA PRO A 362 -6.18 -28.98 2.38
C PRO A 362 -4.96 -28.08 2.15
N ALA A 363 -3.94 -28.60 1.45
CA ALA A 363 -2.78 -27.80 1.06
C ALA A 363 -3.26 -26.42 0.59
N PRO A 364 -2.68 -25.31 1.09
CA PRO A 364 -3.15 -23.98 0.74
C PRO A 364 -3.18 -23.87 -0.79
N ALA A 365 -4.36 -23.66 -1.35
CA ALA A 365 -4.50 -23.43 -2.78
C ALA A 365 -3.77 -22.12 -3.08
N HIS A 366 -2.51 -22.23 -3.52
CA HIS A 366 -1.71 -21.08 -3.87
C HIS A 366 -2.46 -20.24 -4.90
N THR A 367 -2.45 -18.92 -4.74
CA THR A 367 -2.94 -18.01 -5.78
C THR A 367 -2.15 -18.29 -7.05
N ALA A 368 -2.84 -18.68 -8.12
CA ALA A 368 -2.20 -18.96 -9.39
C ALA A 368 -1.58 -17.67 -9.97
N ALA A 369 -0.42 -17.81 -10.61
CA ALA A 369 0.41 -16.70 -11.08
C ALA A 369 -0.34 -15.74 -12.01
N GLY A 370 -0.61 -14.50 -11.58
CA GLY A 370 -1.31 -13.48 -12.38
C GLY A 370 -2.82 -13.40 -12.12
N GLN A 371 -3.31 -14.03 -11.04
CA GLN A 371 -4.65 -13.81 -10.51
C GLN A 371 -4.52 -12.90 -9.30
N GLU A 372 -5.08 -11.70 -9.40
CA GLU A 372 -5.07 -10.74 -8.29
C GLU A 372 -5.93 -11.28 -7.14
N GLN A 373 -5.43 -11.09 -5.92
CA GLN A 373 -6.24 -11.30 -4.73
C GLN A 373 -7.44 -10.35 -4.78
N LEU A 374 -8.65 -10.88 -4.59
CA LEU A 374 -9.88 -10.06 -4.58
C LEU A 374 -9.76 -8.89 -3.59
N PHE A 375 -9.06 -9.14 -2.47
CA PHE A 375 -8.60 -8.15 -1.50
C PHE A 375 -7.24 -8.61 -0.95
N ALA A 376 -6.27 -7.68 -0.84
CA ALA A 376 -5.03 -7.94 -0.13
C ALA A 376 -5.29 -7.93 1.38
N ILE A 377 -5.45 -9.11 1.96
CA ILE A 377 -5.67 -9.29 3.39
C ILE A 377 -4.34 -9.70 4.02
N ARG A 378 -3.88 -8.90 4.99
CA ARG A 378 -2.67 -9.21 5.77
C ARG A 378 -2.86 -10.50 6.54
N ARG A 379 -1.86 -11.39 6.49
CA ARG A 379 -1.90 -12.66 7.20
C ARG A 379 -1.68 -12.43 8.69
N ASP A 380 -2.55 -12.98 9.51
CA ASP A 380 -2.32 -13.06 10.94
C ASP A 380 -1.49 -14.31 11.26
N TRP A 381 -0.16 -14.13 11.22
CA TRP A 381 0.79 -15.20 11.50
C TRP A 381 0.63 -15.80 12.91
N THR A 382 0.10 -15.03 13.88
CA THR A 382 -0.14 -15.53 15.25
C THR A 382 -1.21 -16.61 15.32
N ARG A 383 -2.15 -16.63 14.37
CA ARG A 383 -3.20 -17.66 14.27
C ARG A 383 -2.82 -18.84 13.37
N LEU A 384 -1.89 -18.60 12.44
CA LEU A 384 -1.47 -19.61 11.46
C LEU A 384 -0.31 -20.46 11.97
N LEU A 385 0.62 -19.89 12.73
CA LEU A 385 1.77 -20.61 13.26
C LEU A 385 1.43 -21.72 14.26
N PRO A 386 0.45 -21.56 15.17
CA PRO A 386 0.02 -22.66 16.04
C PRO A 386 -0.44 -23.90 15.26
N ARG A 387 -0.91 -23.73 14.02
CA ARG A 387 -1.31 -24.85 13.14
C ARG A 387 -0.11 -25.62 12.54
N LEU A 388 1.10 -25.07 12.70
CA LEU A 388 2.37 -25.66 12.27
C LEU A 388 3.24 -26.09 13.47
N GLN A 389 2.79 -25.88 14.72
CA GLN A 389 3.51 -26.33 15.91
C GLN A 389 3.65 -27.84 15.90
N GLY A 390 4.89 -28.32 16.06
CA GLY A 390 5.25 -29.74 16.01
C GLY A 390 5.70 -30.28 14.65
N ARG A 391 5.60 -29.50 13.55
CA ARG A 391 6.08 -29.92 12.22
C ARG A 391 7.48 -29.40 11.91
N ASN A 392 8.30 -30.25 11.30
CA ASN A 392 9.59 -29.84 10.76
C ASN A 392 9.39 -29.08 9.43
N THR A 393 10.29 -28.14 9.12
CA THR A 393 10.31 -27.41 7.85
C THR A 393 10.33 -28.35 6.64
N ALA A 394 10.94 -29.53 6.78
CA ALA A 394 11.01 -30.58 5.76
C ALA A 394 9.66 -31.26 5.47
N GLU A 395 8.68 -31.16 6.38
CA GLU A 395 7.34 -31.76 6.23
C GLU A 395 6.35 -30.83 5.52
N LEU A 396 6.77 -29.60 5.19
CA LEU A 396 5.98 -28.65 4.43
C LEU A 396 6.00 -29.04 2.95
N VAL A 397 4.86 -29.44 2.41
CA VAL A 397 4.71 -29.74 0.99
C VAL A 397 4.79 -28.43 0.20
N LEU A 398 5.94 -28.20 -0.44
CA LEU A 398 6.19 -27.03 -1.30
C LEU A 398 5.97 -27.37 -2.77
N SER A 399 5.50 -26.40 -3.56
CA SER A 399 5.53 -26.52 -5.03
C SER A 399 6.96 -26.69 -5.54
N GLY A 400 7.16 -27.35 -6.69
CA GLY A 400 8.51 -27.57 -7.25
C GLY A 400 9.30 -26.28 -7.54
N THR A 401 8.62 -25.15 -7.77
CA THR A 401 9.25 -23.82 -7.88
C THR A 401 9.63 -23.25 -6.51
N ALA A 402 8.82 -23.49 -5.48
CA ALA A 402 9.12 -23.06 -4.12
C ALA A 402 10.28 -23.86 -3.50
N ALA A 403 10.33 -25.18 -3.72
CA ALA A 403 11.44 -26.01 -3.26
C ALA A 403 12.79 -25.54 -3.83
N ARG A 404 12.86 -25.27 -5.15
CA ARG A 404 14.07 -24.72 -5.80
C ARG A 404 14.50 -23.37 -5.22
N LEU A 405 13.56 -22.49 -4.90
CA LEU A 405 13.85 -21.21 -4.25
C LEU A 405 14.44 -21.37 -2.84
N VAL A 406 13.97 -22.35 -2.07
CA VAL A 406 14.53 -22.68 -0.74
C VAL A 406 15.93 -23.27 -0.88
N GLU A 407 16.15 -24.16 -1.85
CA GLU A 407 17.44 -24.78 -2.11
C GLU A 407 18.49 -23.74 -2.56
N ASP A 408 18.11 -22.86 -3.48
CA ASP A 408 18.93 -21.72 -3.86
C ASP A 408 19.26 -20.81 -2.67
N PHE A 409 18.31 -20.63 -1.75
CA PHE A 409 18.54 -19.83 -0.54
C PHE A 409 19.53 -20.51 0.40
N SER A 410 19.40 -21.82 0.57
CA SER A 410 20.32 -22.63 1.36
C SER A 410 21.75 -22.51 0.85
N ARG A 411 21.96 -22.64 -0.47
CA ARG A 411 23.26 -22.46 -1.11
C ARG A 411 23.85 -21.07 -0.87
N VAL A 412 23.07 -20.01 -1.08
CA VAL A 412 23.51 -18.62 -0.83
C VAL A 412 23.87 -18.38 0.64
N LEU A 413 23.13 -18.98 1.58
CA LEU A 413 23.42 -18.85 3.00
C LEU A 413 24.66 -19.65 3.42
N HIS A 414 24.91 -20.79 2.76
CA HIS A 414 26.08 -21.64 3.00
C HIS A 414 27.37 -20.96 2.52
N GLU A 415 27.36 -20.41 1.29
CA GLU A 415 28.47 -19.63 0.72
C GLU A 415 28.81 -18.39 1.57
N ARG A 416 27.82 -17.81 2.26
CA ARG A 416 27.97 -16.61 3.10
C ARG A 416 28.24 -16.90 4.57
N GLN A 417 28.35 -18.16 4.99
CA GLN A 417 28.55 -18.58 6.39
C GLN A 417 27.61 -17.88 7.39
N SER A 418 26.32 -17.76 7.03
CA SER A 418 25.37 -16.96 7.82
C SER A 418 25.00 -17.62 9.17
N PRO A 419 25.14 -16.93 10.32
CA PRO A 419 24.93 -17.50 11.67
C PRO A 419 23.47 -17.87 12.00
N SER A 420 22.49 -17.41 11.21
CA SER A 420 21.05 -17.72 11.41
C SER A 420 20.47 -18.56 10.27
N HIS A 421 21.25 -19.49 9.70
CA HIS A 421 20.86 -20.31 8.54
C HIS A 421 19.48 -20.99 8.71
N ASN A 422 19.29 -21.78 9.77
CA ASN A 422 18.06 -22.54 10.01
C ASN A 422 16.82 -21.64 10.16
N SER A 423 16.96 -20.51 10.86
CA SER A 423 15.89 -19.53 11.04
C SER A 423 15.48 -18.85 9.73
N ASN A 424 16.46 -18.52 8.88
CA ASN A 424 16.22 -17.93 7.58
C ASN A 424 15.49 -18.92 6.65
N ILE A 425 15.96 -20.17 6.59
CA ILE A 425 15.32 -21.24 5.80
C ILE A 425 13.89 -21.50 6.28
N ARG A 426 13.69 -21.63 7.60
CA ARG A 426 12.35 -21.81 8.19
C ARG A 426 11.41 -20.66 7.84
N THR A 427 11.88 -19.42 7.93
CA THR A 427 11.10 -18.24 7.56
C THR A 427 10.68 -18.29 6.08
N LEU A 428 11.62 -18.57 5.17
CA LEU A 428 11.32 -18.66 3.74
C LEU A 428 10.37 -19.82 3.40
N SER A 429 10.57 -21.00 3.98
CA SER A 429 9.73 -22.17 3.74
C SER A 429 8.29 -21.97 4.20
N ILE A 430 8.08 -21.35 5.38
CA ILE A 430 6.73 -21.00 5.86
C ILE A 430 6.07 -19.99 4.91
N LEU A 431 6.81 -18.97 4.47
CA LEU A 431 6.29 -17.99 3.50
C LEU A 431 5.88 -18.66 2.19
N LEU A 432 6.74 -19.49 1.61
CA LEU A 432 6.47 -20.14 0.33
C LEU A 432 5.38 -21.22 0.42
N TYR A 433 5.24 -21.88 1.56
CA TYR A 433 4.12 -22.79 1.82
C TYR A 433 2.77 -22.05 1.75
N TRP A 434 2.67 -20.82 2.26
CA TRP A 434 1.40 -20.06 2.27
C TRP A 434 1.20 -19.15 1.06
N CYS A 435 2.27 -18.60 0.49
CA CYS A 435 2.21 -17.62 -0.61
C CYS A 435 2.46 -18.27 -1.98
N GLY A 436 3.13 -19.42 -2.02
CA GLY A 436 3.72 -19.94 -3.25
C GLY A 436 4.94 -19.12 -3.69
N ALA A 437 5.61 -19.60 -4.74
CA ALA A 437 6.81 -18.98 -5.32
C ALA A 437 6.56 -18.06 -6.51
N GLN A 438 5.32 -18.03 -7.01
CA GLN A 438 4.98 -17.41 -8.29
C GLN A 438 4.42 -15.98 -8.14
N ALA A 439 4.09 -15.57 -6.91
CA ALA A 439 3.57 -14.24 -6.60
C ALA A 439 4.61 -13.41 -5.86
N ALA A 440 4.57 -12.09 -6.05
CA ALA A 440 5.43 -11.18 -5.32
C ALA A 440 5.06 -11.16 -3.82
N ILE A 441 6.08 -11.15 -2.96
CA ILE A 441 5.93 -11.26 -1.51
C ILE A 441 6.19 -9.87 -0.89
N SER A 442 5.30 -9.42 -0.01
CA SER A 442 5.41 -8.12 0.67
C SER A 442 6.48 -8.12 1.76
N GLU A 443 7.37 -7.12 1.75
CA GLU A 443 8.40 -6.88 2.79
C GLU A 443 7.79 -6.79 4.18
N ARG A 444 6.62 -6.16 4.31
CA ARG A 444 5.90 -6.03 5.58
C ARG A 444 5.38 -7.37 6.10
N ASP A 445 4.91 -8.26 5.22
CA ASP A 445 4.41 -9.61 5.59
C ASP A 445 5.55 -10.49 6.14
N ILE A 446 6.77 -10.34 5.62
CA ILE A 446 7.98 -11.03 6.09
C ILE A 446 8.39 -10.52 7.47
N HIS A 447 8.38 -9.20 7.67
CA HIS A 447 8.68 -8.59 8.97
C HIS A 447 7.66 -8.96 10.04
N ASP A 448 6.39 -9.14 9.66
CA ASP A 448 5.35 -9.57 10.58
C ASP A 448 5.49 -11.02 10.99
N LEU A 449 5.82 -11.91 10.05
CA LEU A 449 6.17 -13.30 10.36
C LEU A 449 7.36 -13.34 11.33
N ALA A 450 8.44 -12.60 11.04
CA ALA A 450 9.62 -12.58 11.90
C ALA A 450 9.35 -12.02 13.31
N ARG A 451 8.32 -11.19 13.50
CA ARG A 451 7.94 -10.66 14.83
C ARG A 451 7.25 -11.70 15.72
N THR A 452 6.70 -12.76 15.13
CA THR A 452 5.91 -13.75 15.88
C THR A 452 6.74 -14.81 16.61
N GLY A 453 8.03 -14.97 16.27
CA GLY A 453 8.89 -15.96 16.90
C GLY A 453 10.38 -15.58 16.82
N PRO A 454 11.18 -15.85 17.87
CA PRO A 454 12.61 -15.54 17.88
C PRO A 454 13.42 -16.38 16.88
N ASP A 455 12.88 -17.53 16.46
CA ASP A 455 13.42 -18.47 15.47
C ASP A 455 13.18 -18.04 14.02
N LEU A 456 12.56 -16.88 13.78
CA LEU A 456 12.24 -16.34 12.46
C LEU A 456 12.99 -15.04 12.20
N LYS A 457 13.50 -14.85 10.97
CA LYS A 457 14.37 -13.71 10.60
C LYS A 457 13.94 -13.10 9.26
N ALA A 458 13.76 -11.77 9.24
CA ALA A 458 13.28 -11.06 8.05
C ALA A 458 14.39 -10.52 7.14
N LYS A 459 15.46 -9.93 7.70
CA LYS A 459 16.41 -9.10 6.94
C LYS A 459 17.06 -9.84 5.77
N THR A 460 17.62 -11.03 6.02
CA THR A 460 18.32 -11.82 5.00
C THR A 460 17.35 -12.40 3.96
N VAL A 461 16.13 -12.77 4.39
CA VAL A 461 15.05 -13.23 3.50
C VAL A 461 14.60 -12.10 2.57
N CYS A 462 14.38 -10.89 3.10
CA CYS A 462 14.03 -9.71 2.29
C CYS A 462 15.12 -9.41 1.26
N GLN A 463 16.40 -9.46 1.65
CA GLN A 463 17.50 -9.22 0.71
C GLN A 463 17.52 -10.24 -0.42
N PHE A 464 17.41 -11.53 -0.09
CA PHE A 464 17.37 -12.61 -1.08
C PHE A 464 16.19 -12.52 -2.06
N LEU A 465 14.99 -12.19 -1.56
CA LEU A 465 13.80 -12.01 -2.39
C LEU A 465 13.86 -10.73 -3.22
N ARG A 466 14.53 -9.68 -2.73
CA ARG A 466 14.79 -8.44 -3.46
C ARG A 466 15.70 -8.68 -4.67
N ASP A 467 16.79 -9.43 -4.47
CA ASP A 467 17.71 -9.83 -5.55
C ASP A 467 16.98 -10.66 -6.63
N ARG A 468 15.96 -11.42 -6.19
CA ARG A 468 14.89 -12.11 -6.96
C ARG A 468 14.02 -11.27 -7.89
N GLY A 469 13.83 -9.99 -7.57
CA GLY A 469 12.70 -9.22 -8.09
C GLY A 469 11.32 -9.73 -7.62
N ILE A 470 11.27 -10.56 -6.57
CA ILE A 470 10.04 -11.15 -6.03
C ILE A 470 9.52 -10.34 -4.82
N LEU A 471 10.36 -9.48 -4.22
CA LEU A 471 9.98 -8.66 -3.08
C LEU A 471 9.23 -7.38 -3.49
N LEU A 472 8.02 -7.18 -2.95
CA LEU A 472 7.35 -5.88 -2.93
C LEU A 472 7.84 -5.07 -1.74
N GLN A 473 8.57 -3.99 -2.02
CA GLN A 473 9.15 -3.13 -1.00
C GLN A 473 8.10 -2.28 -0.30
N ASP A 474 8.30 -2.05 1.00
CA ASP A 474 7.46 -1.17 1.81
C ASP A 474 8.26 0.07 2.26
N PRO A 475 8.07 1.23 1.61
CA PRO A 475 8.81 2.45 1.92
C PRO A 475 8.67 2.92 3.37
N ASP A 476 7.57 2.58 4.04
CA ASP A 476 7.32 2.97 5.43
C ASP A 476 8.21 2.20 6.43
N LEU A 477 8.76 1.05 6.02
CA LEU A 477 9.64 0.22 6.85
C LEU A 477 11.11 0.65 6.76
N HIS A 478 11.46 1.45 5.76
CA HIS A 478 12.80 2.02 5.61
C HIS A 478 12.87 3.30 6.46
N ARG A 479 13.22 3.16 7.75
CA ARG A 479 13.47 4.32 8.62
C ARG A 479 14.57 5.19 8.02
N ASP A 480 14.30 6.50 7.95
CA ASP A 480 15.26 7.49 7.49
C ASP A 480 16.51 7.46 8.40
N VAL A 481 17.68 7.18 7.81
CA VAL A 481 18.96 7.07 8.52
C VAL A 481 19.29 8.40 9.21
N ASP A 482 18.91 9.52 8.59
CA ASP A 482 19.17 10.84 9.15
C ASP A 482 18.28 11.13 10.36
N LEU A 483 17.04 10.64 10.39
CA LEU A 483 16.18 10.70 11.57
C LEU A 483 16.77 9.91 12.75
N THR A 484 17.26 8.69 12.49
CA THR A 484 17.86 7.85 13.53
C THR A 484 19.11 8.51 14.13
N TRP A 485 19.92 9.16 13.30
CA TRP A 485 21.07 9.93 13.77
C TRP A 485 20.66 11.15 14.60
N ILE A 486 19.63 11.89 14.16
CA ILE A 486 19.08 13.04 14.92
C ILE A 486 18.56 12.60 16.28
N ASP A 487 17.77 11.53 16.34
CA ASP A 487 17.23 11.00 17.60
C ASP A 487 18.36 10.57 18.54
N THR A 488 19.42 9.96 18.00
CA THR A 488 20.62 9.57 18.78
C THR A 488 21.36 10.79 19.32
N ALA A 489 21.54 11.84 18.50
CA ALA A 489 22.20 13.07 18.91
C ALA A 489 21.40 13.83 19.97
N LEU A 490 20.07 13.82 19.89
CA LEU A 490 19.20 14.42 20.91
C LEU A 490 19.25 13.64 22.23
N ALA A 491 19.27 12.29 22.17
CA ALA A 491 19.34 11.44 23.36
C ALA A 491 20.66 11.58 24.14
N ALA A 492 21.72 12.11 23.52
CA ALA A 492 23.01 12.37 24.17
C ALA A 492 23.04 13.70 24.94
N LEU A 493 22.01 14.55 24.82
CA LEU A 493 21.92 15.85 25.49
C LEU A 493 21.08 15.75 26.78
N PRO A 494 21.26 16.65 27.76
CA PRO A 494 20.38 16.75 28.92
C PRO A 494 18.93 17.01 28.50
N GLU A 495 17.96 16.51 29.29
CA GLU A 495 16.52 16.48 28.95
C GLU A 495 15.98 17.83 28.44
N ASN A 496 16.22 18.92 29.18
CA ASN A 496 15.77 20.26 28.80
C ASN A 496 16.39 20.75 27.48
N LEU A 497 17.68 20.51 27.27
CA LEU A 497 18.39 20.90 26.06
C LEU A 497 17.91 20.06 24.86
N ALA A 498 17.70 18.75 25.07
CA ALA A 498 17.19 17.82 24.07
C ALA A 498 15.77 18.20 23.62
N ASP A 499 14.90 18.61 24.54
CA ASP A 499 13.55 19.07 24.24
C ASP A 499 13.55 20.37 23.43
N GLU A 500 14.40 21.33 23.78
CA GLU A 500 14.50 22.61 23.08
C GLU A 500 15.07 22.42 21.66
N VAL A 501 16.16 21.66 21.51
CA VAL A 501 16.71 21.32 20.17
C VAL A 501 15.71 20.45 19.38
N GLY A 502 15.02 19.53 20.04
CA GLY A 502 13.96 18.72 19.44
C GLY A 502 12.77 19.55 18.96
N GLN A 503 12.43 20.64 19.67
CA GLN A 503 11.40 21.58 19.23
C GLN A 503 11.84 22.36 17.98
N TRP A 504 13.11 22.74 17.90
CA TRP A 504 13.67 23.31 16.67
C TRP A 504 13.58 22.33 15.48
N VAL A 505 13.95 21.05 15.66
CA VAL A 505 13.79 20.02 14.62
C VAL A 505 12.32 19.86 14.20
N LYS A 506 11.38 19.85 15.15
CA LYS A 506 9.93 19.78 14.87
C LYS A 506 9.47 20.98 14.02
N VAL A 507 9.93 22.20 14.33
CA VAL A 507 9.55 23.39 13.57
C VAL A 507 10.10 23.37 12.15
N LEU A 508 11.36 22.92 11.95
CA LEU A 508 11.93 22.77 10.60
C LEU A 508 11.20 21.72 9.75
N ARG A 509 10.49 20.77 10.39
CA ARG A 509 9.58 19.82 9.73
C ARG A 509 8.15 20.36 9.59
N SER A 510 7.96 21.67 9.69
CA SER A 510 6.67 22.38 9.68
C SER A 510 5.67 21.87 10.73
N ARG A 511 6.16 21.37 11.86
CA ARG A 511 5.33 20.90 13.00
C ARG A 511 5.37 21.89 14.19
N GLY A 512 5.73 23.14 13.94
CA GLY A 512 5.74 24.24 14.91
C GLY A 512 4.39 24.95 15.05
N ARG A 513 4.32 25.99 15.87
CA ARG A 513 3.11 26.83 16.05
C ARG A 513 2.70 27.60 14.79
N HIS A 514 3.64 27.82 13.88
CA HIS A 514 3.42 28.57 12.65
C HIS A 514 3.85 27.76 11.42
N GLU A 515 3.06 27.83 10.36
CA GLU A 515 3.38 27.19 9.07
C GLU A 515 4.68 27.77 8.48
N GLY A 516 5.43 26.92 7.80
CA GLY A 516 6.74 27.22 7.20
C GLY A 516 7.16 26.13 6.21
N GLU A 517 8.22 26.39 5.46
CA GLU A 517 8.74 25.46 4.45
C GLU A 517 9.30 24.18 5.10
N VAL A 518 8.91 23.02 4.57
CA VAL A 518 9.32 21.70 5.09
C VAL A 518 10.77 21.40 4.67
N ARG A 519 11.67 21.20 5.64
CA ARG A 519 13.03 20.73 5.37
C ARG A 519 13.14 19.23 5.58
N SER A 520 13.77 18.49 4.67
CA SER A 520 14.07 17.06 4.80
C SER A 520 15.10 16.77 5.92
N TYR A 521 15.13 15.54 6.45
CA TYR A 521 16.03 15.20 7.57
C TYR A 521 17.51 15.26 7.18
N ASP A 522 17.84 14.89 5.95
CA ASP A 522 19.16 15.06 5.34
C ASP A 522 19.62 16.53 5.29
N ALA A 523 18.69 17.49 5.16
CA ALA A 523 18.96 18.92 5.18
C ALA A 523 19.11 19.47 6.62
N ILE A 524 18.48 18.84 7.61
CA ILE A 524 18.56 19.23 9.03
C ILE A 524 19.87 18.71 9.66
N ARG A 525 20.29 17.51 9.29
CA ARG A 525 21.48 16.85 9.84
C ARG A 525 22.76 17.71 9.81
N PRO A 526 23.13 18.40 8.70
CA PRO A 526 24.31 19.28 8.67
C PRO A 526 24.24 20.45 9.64
N TYR A 527 23.04 20.96 9.95
CA TYR A 527 22.87 22.03 10.93
C TYR A 527 23.11 21.48 12.35
N LEU A 528 22.46 20.37 12.70
CA LEU A 528 22.63 19.75 14.01
C LEU A 528 24.06 19.25 14.23
N ALA A 529 24.70 18.69 13.20
CA ALA A 529 26.11 18.28 13.27
C ALA A 529 27.06 19.46 13.54
N SER A 530 26.76 20.66 13.01
CA SER A 530 27.55 21.85 13.33
C SER A 530 27.30 22.37 14.75
N LEU A 531 26.09 22.18 15.29
CA LEU A 531 25.74 22.60 16.64
C LEU A 531 26.24 21.63 17.72
N GLN A 532 26.33 20.33 17.41
CA GLN A 532 26.63 19.28 18.39
C GLN A 532 27.87 19.58 19.24
N PRO A 533 29.05 19.93 18.69
CA PRO A 533 30.22 20.22 19.52
C PRO A 533 29.99 21.37 20.51
N VAL A 534 29.30 22.43 20.06
CA VAL A 534 28.99 23.60 20.88
C VAL A 534 28.00 23.24 21.99
N LEU A 535 26.97 22.44 21.68
CA LEU A 535 26.01 21.97 22.69
C LEU A 535 26.68 21.08 23.74
N THR A 536 27.63 20.23 23.33
CA THR A 536 28.43 19.42 24.25
C THR A 536 29.30 20.30 25.15
N THR A 537 30.05 21.25 24.60
CA THR A 537 30.88 22.18 25.39
C THR A 537 30.04 23.00 26.37
N TRP A 538 28.86 23.48 25.96
CA TRP A 538 27.94 24.17 26.87
C TRP A 538 27.42 23.26 27.99
N THR A 539 27.09 22.01 27.66
CA THR A 539 26.66 21.02 28.65
C THR A 539 27.77 20.73 29.67
N GLU A 540 29.01 20.56 29.21
CA GLU A 540 30.19 20.36 30.06
C GLU A 540 30.47 21.58 30.96
N ALA A 541 30.19 22.79 30.46
CA ALA A 541 30.26 24.03 31.23
C ALA A 541 29.08 24.26 32.19
N GLY A 542 28.13 23.31 32.26
CA GLY A 542 27.00 23.34 33.19
C GLY A 542 25.73 24.02 32.66
N VAL A 543 25.65 24.36 31.37
CA VAL A 543 24.45 24.91 30.74
C VAL A 543 23.45 23.79 30.48
N LEU A 544 22.31 23.80 31.17
CA LEU A 544 21.29 22.75 31.06
C LEU A 544 20.11 23.16 30.17
N SER A 545 19.97 24.45 29.84
CA SER A 545 18.94 24.98 28.96
C SER A 545 19.48 26.06 28.03
N LEU A 546 18.99 26.10 26.78
CA LEU A 546 19.29 27.16 25.82
C LEU A 546 18.74 28.53 26.23
N ARG A 547 17.92 28.59 27.28
CA ARG A 547 17.45 29.84 27.90
C ARG A 547 18.55 30.58 28.65
N GLU A 548 19.55 29.85 29.14
CA GLU A 548 20.71 30.39 29.87
C GLU A 548 21.79 30.94 28.90
N VAL A 549 21.65 30.65 27.60
CA VAL A 549 22.62 31.05 26.58
C VAL A 549 22.51 32.54 26.29
N THR A 550 23.61 33.26 26.54
CA THR A 550 23.74 34.70 26.29
C THR A 550 24.39 34.98 24.94
N ARG A 551 24.41 36.26 24.55
CA ARG A 551 25.13 36.72 23.36
C ARG A 551 26.63 36.40 23.43
N GLN A 552 27.24 36.54 24.62
CA GLN A 552 28.67 36.25 24.81
C GLN A 552 28.97 34.76 24.58
N HIS A 553 28.09 33.86 25.01
CA HIS A 553 28.24 32.42 24.74
C HIS A 553 28.20 32.12 23.24
N VAL A 554 27.32 32.78 22.49
CA VAL A 554 27.20 32.61 21.03
C VAL A 554 28.42 33.18 20.29
N GLU A 555 28.92 34.34 20.70
CA GLU A 555 30.14 34.96 20.13
C GLU A 555 31.37 34.09 20.41
N ALA A 556 31.57 33.66 21.66
CA ALA A 556 32.66 32.76 22.03
C ALA A 556 32.61 31.42 21.27
N ALA A 557 31.41 30.88 21.03
CA ALA A 557 31.25 29.63 20.29
C ALA A 557 31.67 29.71 18.82
N VAL A 558 31.58 30.88 18.18
CA VAL A 558 31.98 31.05 16.78
C VAL A 558 33.42 31.50 16.59
N ASP A 559 34.07 32.03 17.63
CA ASP A 559 35.39 32.66 17.53
C ASP A 559 36.52 31.66 17.24
N GLY A 560 36.38 30.41 17.68
CA GLY A 560 37.31 29.33 17.33
C GLY A 560 37.19 28.81 15.89
N TYR A 561 36.23 29.30 15.10
CA TYR A 561 35.98 28.82 13.74
C TYR A 561 36.27 29.87 12.68
N ALA A 562 36.73 29.43 11.50
CA ALA A 562 36.94 30.26 10.31
C ALA A 562 36.18 29.74 9.07
N GLY A 563 36.01 30.61 8.08
CA GLY A 563 35.50 30.25 6.74
C GLY A 563 34.13 29.55 6.74
N ARG A 564 34.04 28.42 6.01
CA ARG A 564 32.79 27.66 5.85
C ARG A 564 32.25 27.11 7.16
N ALA A 565 33.12 26.67 8.08
CA ALA A 565 32.72 26.13 9.37
C ALA A 565 32.06 27.20 10.24
N ARG A 566 32.69 28.39 10.36
CA ARG A 566 32.11 29.55 11.07
C ARG A 566 30.77 29.94 10.48
N ARG A 567 30.68 30.00 9.14
CA ARG A 567 29.43 30.37 8.45
C ARG A 567 28.31 29.35 8.73
N GLN A 568 28.60 28.06 8.63
CA GLN A 568 27.63 27.00 8.86
C GLN A 568 27.13 27.03 10.31
N LEU A 569 28.04 27.18 11.27
CA LEU A 569 27.70 27.31 12.69
C LEU A 569 26.86 28.56 12.96
N ALA A 570 27.24 29.72 12.40
CA ALA A 570 26.48 30.96 12.56
C ALA A 570 25.07 30.86 11.96
N LEU A 571 24.92 30.22 10.79
CA LEU A 571 23.62 29.94 10.19
C LEU A 571 22.79 28.99 11.05
N ALA A 572 23.43 27.98 11.66
CA ALA A 572 22.76 27.01 12.51
C ALA A 572 22.30 27.62 13.84
N LEU A 573 23.16 28.39 14.51
CA LEU A 573 22.83 29.14 15.72
C LEU A 573 21.71 30.16 15.45
N GLY A 574 21.81 30.92 14.35
CA GLY A 574 20.76 31.84 13.93
C GLY A 574 19.44 31.13 13.60
N SER A 575 19.47 29.95 12.98
CA SER A 575 18.27 29.13 12.74
C SER A 575 17.64 28.62 14.03
N LEU A 576 18.47 28.12 14.96
CA LEU A 576 18.06 27.59 16.25
C LEU A 576 17.38 28.68 17.10
N PHE A 577 18.08 29.76 17.42
CA PHE A 577 17.56 30.78 18.34
C PHE A 577 16.42 31.60 17.75
N ARG A 578 16.41 31.87 16.44
CA ARG A 578 15.27 32.50 15.76
C ARG A 578 14.02 31.63 15.86
N THR A 579 14.19 30.31 15.73
CA THR A 579 13.10 29.34 15.85
C THR A 579 12.60 29.24 17.29
N LEU A 580 13.50 29.13 18.27
CA LEU A 580 13.13 29.08 19.68
C LEU A 580 12.45 30.37 20.15
N LYS A 581 12.87 31.53 19.65
CA LYS A 581 12.19 32.81 19.89
C LYS A 581 10.79 32.82 19.26
N ARG A 582 10.65 32.36 18.01
CA ARG A 582 9.35 32.23 17.33
C ARG A 582 8.39 31.33 18.11
N GLU A 583 8.90 30.24 18.68
CA GLU A 583 8.15 29.31 19.52
C GLU A 583 8.01 29.74 20.98
N ARG A 584 8.47 30.95 21.35
CA ARG A 584 8.42 31.49 22.72
C ARG A 584 9.09 30.59 23.78
N VAL A 585 10.11 29.84 23.37
CA VAL A 585 10.97 29.05 24.28
C VAL A 585 12.02 29.95 24.91
N VAL A 586 12.67 30.80 24.10
CA VAL A 586 13.60 31.83 24.57
C VAL A 586 12.98 33.22 24.40
N PHE A 587 13.31 34.14 25.32
CA PHE A 587 12.77 35.50 25.30
C PHE A 587 13.47 36.42 24.28
N ARG A 588 14.81 36.30 24.18
CA ARG A 588 15.64 37.05 23.22
C ARG A 588 16.40 36.08 22.32
N ASP A 589 16.73 36.52 21.12
CA ASP A 589 17.56 35.77 20.18
C ASP A 589 19.03 36.20 20.39
N PRO A 590 19.86 35.42 21.10
CA PRO A 590 21.26 35.78 21.34
C PRO A 590 22.10 35.79 20.07
N ALA A 591 21.63 35.16 18.98
CA ALA A 591 22.31 35.10 17.68
C ALA A 591 21.84 36.20 16.70
N GLN A 592 20.95 37.12 17.12
CA GLN A 592 20.36 38.13 16.23
C GLN A 592 21.39 39.00 15.50
N HIS A 593 22.49 39.34 16.16
CA HIS A 593 23.55 40.20 15.61
C HIS A 593 24.78 39.43 15.13
N LEU A 594 24.69 38.10 15.06
CA LEU A 594 25.79 37.25 14.63
C LEU A 594 26.02 37.43 13.13
N ARG A 595 27.16 38.01 12.75
CA ARG A 595 27.50 38.23 11.34
C ARG A 595 27.78 36.91 10.64
N VAL A 596 26.87 36.49 9.78
CA VAL A 596 27.09 35.39 8.83
C VAL A 596 27.99 35.94 7.73
N GLY A 597 29.28 35.62 7.77
CA GLY A 597 30.23 36.05 6.73
C GLY A 597 29.76 35.60 5.34
N ASN A 598 29.89 36.49 4.35
CA ASN A 598 29.71 36.13 2.94
C ASN A 598 30.98 35.46 2.42
N PRO A 599 30.88 34.46 1.52
CA PRO A 599 32.04 33.95 0.82
C PRO A 599 32.60 35.08 -0.06
N THR A 600 33.61 35.77 0.44
CA THR A 600 34.36 36.77 -0.32
C THR A 600 35.40 36.03 -1.13
N GLY A 601 35.06 35.68 -2.37
CA GLY A 601 35.98 35.04 -3.30
C GLY A 601 35.25 34.52 -4.53
N ILE A 602 35.67 34.98 -5.69
CA ILE A 602 35.30 34.36 -6.97
C ILE A 602 35.89 32.95 -6.95
N PRO A 603 35.13 31.88 -7.27
CA PRO A 603 35.69 30.53 -7.39
C PRO A 603 36.87 30.56 -8.35
N LYS A 604 38.07 30.23 -7.85
CA LYS A 604 39.26 30.11 -8.68
C LYS A 604 39.37 28.68 -9.20
N PRO A 605 39.77 28.47 -10.46
CA PRO A 605 40.08 27.14 -10.94
C PRO A 605 41.21 26.52 -10.11
N VAL A 606 41.17 25.21 -9.93
CA VAL A 606 42.26 24.48 -9.28
C VAL A 606 43.50 24.56 -10.19
N PRO A 607 44.66 25.05 -9.69
CA PRO A 607 45.90 25.03 -10.47
C PRO A 607 46.25 23.62 -10.95
N SER A 608 46.71 23.49 -12.19
CA SER A 608 46.94 22.18 -12.83
C SER A 608 48.02 21.35 -12.11
N ASP A 609 49.04 22.00 -11.56
CA ASP A 609 50.09 21.40 -10.73
C ASP A 609 49.53 20.83 -9.42
N LEU A 610 48.62 21.56 -8.78
CA LEU A 610 47.95 21.11 -7.56
C LEU A 610 47.02 19.92 -7.84
N LEU A 611 46.27 19.95 -8.94
CA LEU A 611 45.42 18.83 -9.36
C LEU A 611 46.26 17.59 -9.70
N ALA A 612 47.36 17.75 -10.42
CA ALA A 612 48.28 16.66 -10.75
C ALA A 612 48.89 16.03 -9.49
N SER A 613 49.36 16.86 -8.56
CA SER A 613 49.89 16.40 -7.27
C SER A 613 48.81 15.68 -6.45
N ALA A 614 47.58 16.22 -6.38
CA ALA A 614 46.47 15.59 -5.66
C ALA A 614 46.09 14.23 -6.26
N LEU A 615 46.10 14.10 -7.59
CA LEU A 615 45.88 12.82 -8.26
C LEU A 615 47.01 11.84 -7.95
N GLN A 616 48.28 12.25 -7.99
CA GLN A 616 49.41 11.39 -7.65
C GLN A 616 49.37 10.88 -6.21
N GLN A 617 48.97 11.73 -5.26
CA GLN A 617 48.86 11.37 -3.85
C GLN A 617 47.67 10.44 -3.57
N THR A 618 46.60 10.53 -4.36
CA THR A 618 45.39 9.72 -4.19
C THR A 618 45.57 8.34 -4.82
N LYS A 619 45.95 7.36 -3.98
CA LYS A 619 46.25 5.99 -4.43
C LYS A 619 45.02 5.13 -4.73
N THR A 620 43.85 5.47 -4.21
CA THR A 620 42.64 4.66 -4.38
C THR A 620 41.92 5.00 -5.69
N PRO A 621 41.54 4.01 -6.53
CA PRO A 621 40.78 4.27 -7.76
C PRO A 621 39.47 5.04 -7.52
N LEU A 622 38.77 4.73 -6.42
CA LEU A 622 37.58 5.48 -5.99
C LEU A 622 37.90 6.96 -5.72
N GLY A 623 38.96 7.23 -4.96
CA GLY A 623 39.37 8.59 -4.60
C GLY A 623 39.77 9.40 -5.82
N ARG A 624 40.49 8.79 -6.77
CA ARG A 624 40.88 9.41 -8.04
C ARG A 624 39.66 9.80 -8.88
N LEU A 625 38.69 8.90 -9.02
CA LEU A 625 37.45 9.19 -9.75
C LEU A 625 36.65 10.32 -9.09
N VAL A 626 36.50 10.27 -7.75
CA VAL A 626 35.81 11.34 -7.00
C VAL A 626 36.51 12.68 -7.19
N LEU A 627 37.85 12.70 -7.13
CA LEU A 627 38.65 13.90 -7.29
C LEU A 627 38.44 14.53 -8.67
N VAL A 628 38.50 13.74 -9.75
CA VAL A 628 38.33 14.26 -11.11
C VAL A 628 36.90 14.74 -11.37
N LEU A 629 35.88 13.97 -10.96
CA LEU A 629 34.50 14.40 -11.11
C LEU A 629 34.21 15.70 -10.34
N ALA A 630 34.82 15.90 -9.18
CA ALA A 630 34.66 17.13 -8.40
C ALA A 630 35.48 18.31 -8.93
N ALA A 631 36.75 18.09 -9.30
CA ALA A 631 37.69 19.16 -9.64
C ALA A 631 37.62 19.58 -11.12
N VAL A 632 37.36 18.65 -12.04
CA VAL A 632 37.28 18.90 -13.49
C VAL A 632 35.84 19.16 -13.91
N HIS A 633 34.92 18.28 -13.51
CA HIS A 633 33.50 18.35 -13.92
C HIS A 633 32.61 19.13 -12.96
N ALA A 634 33.19 19.69 -11.89
CA ALA A 634 32.47 20.46 -10.86
C ALA A 634 31.25 19.72 -10.27
N VAL A 635 31.29 18.38 -10.23
CA VAL A 635 30.16 17.58 -9.77
C VAL A 635 30.02 17.73 -8.25
N PRO A 636 28.87 18.22 -7.74
CA PRO A 636 28.65 18.35 -6.31
C PRO A 636 28.67 17.00 -5.60
N VAL A 637 29.16 16.98 -4.35
CA VAL A 637 29.24 15.76 -3.52
C VAL A 637 27.89 15.04 -3.37
N HIS A 638 26.78 15.78 -3.28
CA HIS A 638 25.46 15.15 -3.18
C HIS A 638 25.05 14.46 -4.50
N GLU A 639 25.46 15.00 -5.65
CA GLU A 639 25.21 14.38 -6.96
C GLU A 639 26.07 13.13 -7.14
N LEU A 640 27.35 13.17 -6.76
CA LEU A 640 28.26 12.01 -6.80
C LEU A 640 27.66 10.76 -6.13
N ARG A 641 26.98 10.93 -4.99
CA ARG A 641 26.34 9.85 -4.23
C ARG A 641 25.12 9.25 -4.92
N THR A 642 24.58 9.94 -5.93
CA THR A 642 23.36 9.52 -6.64
C THR A 642 23.62 8.85 -7.98
N ILE A 643 24.84 8.96 -8.52
CA ILE A 643 25.19 8.42 -9.84
C ILE A 643 25.05 6.89 -9.86
N LEU A 644 24.40 6.38 -10.90
CA LEU A 644 24.27 4.94 -11.13
C LEU A 644 25.36 4.43 -12.07
N THR A 645 25.72 3.15 -11.94
CA THR A 645 26.69 2.52 -12.84
C THR A 645 26.22 2.55 -14.29
N CYS A 646 24.90 2.44 -14.54
CA CYS A 646 24.32 2.50 -15.89
C CYS A 646 24.26 3.92 -16.48
N ASP A 647 24.56 4.95 -15.69
CA ASP A 647 24.63 6.33 -16.19
C ASP A 647 25.99 6.66 -16.82
N LEU A 648 27.00 5.82 -16.58
CA LEU A 648 28.34 5.93 -17.16
C LEU A 648 28.42 5.07 -18.44
N ASP A 649 28.65 5.71 -19.57
CA ASP A 649 28.86 5.07 -20.88
C ASP A 649 30.28 5.38 -21.35
N LEU A 650 31.21 4.44 -21.13
CA LEU A 650 32.60 4.57 -21.57
C LEU A 650 32.75 4.53 -23.10
N ALA A 651 31.86 3.86 -23.82
CA ALA A 651 31.93 3.77 -25.27
C ALA A 651 31.60 5.13 -25.93
N ARG A 652 30.67 5.87 -25.34
CA ARG A 652 30.33 7.23 -25.75
C ARG A 652 31.14 8.30 -25.04
N GLY A 653 31.93 7.93 -24.03
CA GLY A 653 32.65 8.88 -23.18
C GLY A 653 31.70 9.85 -22.47
N THR A 654 30.56 9.36 -21.99
CA THR A 654 29.53 10.20 -21.35
C THR A 654 29.14 9.70 -19.97
N LEU A 655 28.81 10.65 -19.08
CA LEU A 655 28.24 10.37 -17.78
C LEU A 655 26.96 11.20 -17.58
N VAL A 656 25.83 10.53 -17.32
CA VAL A 656 24.55 11.20 -17.10
C VAL A 656 24.31 11.44 -15.62
N ILE A 657 24.04 12.69 -15.24
CA ILE A 657 23.65 13.06 -13.88
C ILE A 657 22.17 13.45 -13.87
N HIS A 658 21.39 12.78 -13.02
CA HIS A 658 19.95 13.02 -12.87
C HIS A 658 19.70 14.09 -11.79
N ARG A 659 19.10 15.22 -12.18
CA ARG A 659 18.69 16.34 -11.32
C ARG A 659 17.16 16.44 -11.31
N GLY A 660 16.52 15.51 -10.60
CA GLY A 660 15.06 15.37 -10.61
C GLY A 660 14.56 14.94 -11.99
N LEU A 661 13.75 15.78 -12.65
CA LEU A 661 13.28 15.52 -14.03
C LEU A 661 14.31 15.92 -15.10
N ARG A 662 15.38 16.63 -14.74
CA ARG A 662 16.41 17.07 -15.69
C ARG A 662 17.56 16.07 -15.76
N ARG A 663 18.09 15.88 -16.95
CA ARG A 663 19.31 15.09 -17.21
C ARG A 663 20.42 16.03 -17.65
N HIS A 664 21.57 15.90 -17.02
CA HIS A 664 22.78 16.62 -17.41
C HIS A 664 23.82 15.62 -17.89
N THR A 665 24.23 15.71 -19.15
CA THR A 665 25.24 14.84 -19.72
C THR A 665 26.60 15.51 -19.62
N LEU A 666 27.52 14.87 -18.92
CA LEU A 666 28.94 15.22 -18.89
C LEU A 666 29.66 14.44 -19.99
N TYR A 667 30.53 15.11 -20.72
CA TYR A 667 31.44 14.48 -21.66
C TYR A 667 32.78 14.29 -20.97
N LEU A 668 33.27 13.05 -20.97
CA LEU A 668 34.50 12.67 -20.28
C LEU A 668 35.67 12.97 -21.21
N GLU A 669 36.54 13.90 -20.80
CA GLU A 669 37.84 14.06 -21.44
C GLU A 669 38.76 12.88 -21.11
N GLU A 670 39.85 12.74 -21.86
CA GLU A 670 40.74 11.57 -21.85
C GLU A 670 41.16 11.14 -20.44
N LEU A 671 41.50 12.10 -19.57
CA LEU A 671 41.89 11.83 -18.18
C LEU A 671 40.74 11.24 -17.34
N THR A 672 39.56 11.87 -17.36
CA THR A 672 38.38 11.34 -16.65
C THR A 672 37.97 9.98 -17.19
N HIS A 673 38.02 9.81 -18.52
CA HIS A 673 37.67 8.55 -19.17
C HIS A 673 38.55 7.40 -18.66
N GLN A 674 39.88 7.58 -18.68
CA GLN A 674 40.81 6.56 -18.19
C GLN A 674 40.59 6.24 -16.70
N ILE A 675 40.43 7.26 -15.85
CA ILE A 675 40.21 7.06 -14.41
C ILE A 675 38.86 6.39 -14.13
N ALA A 676 37.84 6.65 -14.95
CA ALA A 676 36.55 5.99 -14.85
C ALA A 676 36.63 4.51 -15.26
N ALA A 677 37.41 4.20 -16.30
CA ALA A 677 37.71 2.81 -16.70
C ALA A 677 38.46 2.07 -15.59
N ASP A 678 39.54 2.66 -15.06
CA ASP A 678 40.33 2.09 -13.95
C ASP A 678 39.46 1.81 -12.72
N TRP A 679 38.51 2.71 -12.41
CA TRP A 679 37.55 2.51 -11.34
C TRP A 679 36.61 1.33 -11.61
N LEU A 680 36.04 1.22 -12.81
CA LEU A 680 35.13 0.13 -13.14
C LEU A 680 35.85 -1.22 -13.09
N ASP A 681 37.09 -1.29 -13.58
CA ASP A 681 37.93 -2.47 -13.48
C ASP A 681 38.22 -2.85 -12.03
N TYR A 682 38.65 -1.88 -11.21
CA TYR A 682 38.89 -2.11 -9.79
C TYR A 682 37.61 -2.58 -9.07
N ARG A 683 36.48 -1.91 -9.33
CA ARG A 683 35.18 -2.26 -8.75
C ARG A 683 34.75 -3.66 -9.14
N HIS A 684 34.92 -4.03 -10.40
CA HIS A 684 34.60 -5.38 -10.90
C HIS A 684 35.49 -6.45 -10.23
N ARG A 685 36.79 -6.20 -10.09
CA ARG A 685 37.70 -7.15 -9.40
C ARG A 685 37.41 -7.26 -7.91
N ARG A 686 37.15 -6.15 -7.23
CA ARG A 686 36.94 -6.10 -5.77
C ARG A 686 35.57 -6.63 -5.35
N TRP A 687 34.55 -6.41 -6.18
CA TRP A 687 33.18 -6.87 -5.95
C TRP A 687 32.50 -7.38 -7.24
N PRO A 688 32.95 -8.54 -7.78
CA PRO A 688 32.48 -9.06 -9.07
C PRO A 688 30.98 -9.36 -9.10
N ALA A 689 30.38 -9.67 -7.95
CA ALA A 689 28.95 -9.98 -7.79
C ALA A 689 28.14 -8.85 -7.12
N SER A 690 28.66 -7.61 -7.07
CA SER A 690 27.93 -6.50 -6.44
C SER A 690 26.68 -6.11 -7.22
N THR A 691 25.51 -6.26 -6.60
CA THR A 691 24.22 -5.78 -7.11
C THR A 691 23.96 -4.30 -6.79
N ASN A 692 24.92 -3.60 -6.17
CA ASN A 692 24.76 -2.18 -5.87
C ASN A 692 24.70 -1.38 -7.17
N PRO A 693 23.60 -0.66 -7.46
CA PRO A 693 23.46 0.08 -8.71
C PRO A 693 24.25 1.40 -8.72
N ARG A 694 24.81 1.83 -7.58
CA ARG A 694 25.62 3.05 -7.49
C ARG A 694 26.97 2.87 -8.17
N LEU A 695 27.39 3.91 -8.90
CA LEU A 695 28.70 3.97 -9.53
C LEU A 695 29.80 3.96 -8.45
N LEU A 696 29.65 4.80 -7.43
CA LEU A 696 30.59 4.92 -6.32
C LEU A 696 30.17 4.02 -5.15
N VAL A 697 31.06 3.11 -4.76
CA VAL A 697 30.89 2.18 -3.64
C VAL A 697 32.18 2.12 -2.83
N SER A 698 32.09 2.02 -1.51
CA SER A 698 33.25 1.96 -0.59
C SER A 698 33.33 0.64 0.13
#